data_AF-A0A653ZKA5-F1
#
_entry.id   AF-A0A653ZKA5-F1
#
_cell.length_a   1.000
_cell.length_b   1.000
_cell.length_c   1.000
_cell.angle_alpha   90.00
_cell.angle_beta   90.00
_cell.angle_gamma   90.00
#
_symmetry.space_group_name_H-M   'P 1'
#
loop_
_entity.id
_entity.type
_entity.pdbx_description
1 polymer ?
#
loop_
_entity_poly.entity_id
_entity_poly.type
_entity_poly.pdbx_seq_one_letter_code
_entity_poly.pdbx_strand_id
1 'polypeptide(L)'
;MLPYPALHASHAGVWIATPAGETRAIGRGEAIRLAADMPVLVLNAPLVGQRLGHPELNGLDLLELFAFLHPAKFLVPTPKGLARETGLDEPSGDAEIAAFLREVAARLLAVPTGNWAEREGAWHGLQSLARLRWPWAPVLTQVVDKPERAERWLFSKLLEWDEAAPRPAPRQVTLADDVVAERLAMLTGSGAERRQGQRDFARVAAGAFAPRATPDAPHLVLAEAGTGIGKTLGYLTPASLWAERSGGAVWISTYTKALQRQLARETERLFPDPAVRRQRVVTRKGRENYVCLLNLEDALQGGFAGRAAVLAQLVARWAAFTADGDMVGGDLPGWLPVLFRRNGATALTDRRGECVYAGCPHYRKCFIERAARASAEADIVIANHALVMVNAARGRETNARPSRYIFDEGHHLFEAADSMFGVALSGQETIELRRWVIGPESRARGRRRGLAARLSDVASYDEAGGRAINDAVAAANALPSEGWLGRIAEGEPYGAIEALLAAVRGFTYARDESGGADAGYGLETELAEPDAALVEAAGPAAVALDALVRPMIALGRRLEAVLAEGPDWMDGPARARIEGAIASVAWRAETVGAWAALLARIGGPADPDFVDWLAVDRIEGREVDIGIHRRWLDPTRPLAATVLKQAHGVLVTSATLRAGDDWDVAEARSGSRHLERPSTHFEAQSPFDYASQAEVLIVTDVKRGDLAALANAYGRLIVASGGGTLGLFTAIRRLRGVHARIADRLAREGLPLLAQHVDPVDPGTLVDIFRDDPRASLIGTDALRDGVDVPGHSLRQVVMEAVPWPKPTVLHAARRIAEGGKAFDDRVVRARLAQGFGRLIRRADDRGQFVLLSAAMPSRLLSAFPAGTPIRRVTLDEAVEAATRLSSNAAIGHEEIKVDG
;
A
#
# COMPACT_ATOMS: atom_id res chain seq x y z
N MET A 1 -32.42 13.62 -23.16
CA MET A 1 -31.73 14.25 -22.00
C MET A 1 -32.30 13.69 -20.72
N LEU A 2 -31.48 13.55 -19.67
CA LEU A 2 -31.94 13.02 -18.38
C LEU A 2 -32.86 14.00 -17.65
N PRO A 3 -33.91 13.51 -16.95
CA PRO A 3 -34.82 14.34 -16.17
C PRO A 3 -34.26 14.76 -14.81
N TYR A 4 -33.01 14.42 -14.51
CA TYR A 4 -32.39 14.66 -13.21
C TYR A 4 -31.55 15.94 -13.24
N PRO A 5 -31.62 16.79 -12.20
CA PRO A 5 -30.68 17.88 -12.06
C PRO A 5 -29.29 17.34 -11.68
N ALA A 6 -28.26 18.14 -11.90
CA ALA A 6 -26.89 17.85 -11.44
C ALA A 6 -26.46 18.80 -10.34
N LEU A 7 -25.75 18.27 -9.36
CA LEU A 7 -25.32 18.98 -8.16
C LEU A 7 -23.79 18.93 -8.04
N HIS A 8 -23.17 20.09 -7.89
CA HIS A 8 -21.76 20.22 -7.56
C HIS A 8 -21.64 20.94 -6.21
N ALA A 9 -20.84 20.41 -5.29
CA ALA A 9 -20.53 21.04 -4.02
C ALA A 9 -19.02 21.03 -3.79
N SER A 10 -18.47 22.21 -3.51
CA SER A 10 -17.08 22.40 -3.13
C SER A 10 -17.02 23.24 -1.84
N HIS A 11 -15.81 23.58 -1.39
CA HIS A 11 -15.65 24.56 -0.31
C HIS A 11 -15.96 26.00 -0.77
N ALA A 12 -15.99 26.27 -2.08
CA ALA A 12 -16.31 27.60 -2.63
C ALA A 12 -17.82 27.85 -2.72
N GLY A 13 -18.63 26.80 -2.87
CA GLY A 13 -20.09 26.94 -2.99
C GLY A 13 -20.80 25.65 -3.36
N VAL A 14 -22.09 25.79 -3.66
CA VAL A 14 -22.94 24.71 -4.16
C VAL A 14 -23.71 25.21 -5.37
N TRP A 15 -23.70 24.44 -6.46
CA TRP A 15 -24.34 24.78 -7.72
C TRP A 15 -25.22 23.64 -8.20
N ILE A 16 -26.34 24.00 -8.83
CA ILE A 16 -27.26 23.06 -9.45
C ILE A 16 -27.49 23.44 -10.91
N ALA A 17 -27.55 22.43 -11.77
CA ALA A 17 -28.02 22.56 -13.13
C ALA A 17 -29.34 21.79 -13.29
N THR A 18 -30.41 22.49 -13.63
CA THR A 18 -31.75 21.90 -13.79
C THR A 18 -31.87 21.20 -15.15
N PRO A 19 -32.84 20.28 -15.32
CA PRO A 19 -33.10 19.63 -16.62
C PRO A 19 -33.31 20.61 -17.77
N ALA A 20 -33.88 21.78 -17.49
CA ALA A 20 -34.16 22.86 -18.45
C ALA A 20 -32.89 23.63 -18.92
N GLY A 21 -31.71 23.32 -18.35
CA GLY A 21 -30.44 23.95 -18.72
C GLY A 21 -30.07 25.17 -17.87
N GLU A 22 -30.93 25.57 -16.92
CA GLU A 22 -30.62 26.65 -15.99
C GLU A 22 -29.61 26.19 -14.95
N THR A 23 -28.52 26.94 -14.78
CA THR A 23 -27.49 26.69 -13.76
C THR A 23 -27.43 27.84 -12.78
N ARG A 24 -27.47 27.57 -11.48
CA ARG A 24 -27.45 28.59 -10.43
C ARG A 24 -26.77 28.11 -9.14
N ALA A 25 -26.24 29.06 -8.37
CA ALA A 25 -25.75 28.81 -7.03
C ALA A 25 -26.93 28.62 -6.04
N ILE A 26 -26.76 27.72 -5.08
CA ILE A 26 -27.78 27.39 -4.07
C ILE A 26 -27.18 27.25 -2.67
N GLY A 27 -28.02 27.38 -1.64
CA GLY A 27 -27.61 27.12 -0.27
C GLY A 27 -27.49 25.62 0.04
N ARG A 28 -26.65 25.24 1.02
CA ARG A 28 -26.50 23.83 1.46
C ARG A 28 -27.83 23.19 1.85
N GLY A 29 -28.68 23.90 2.60
CA GLY A 29 -29.99 23.38 3.02
C GLY A 29 -30.94 23.09 1.85
N GLU A 30 -30.92 23.95 0.82
CA GLU A 30 -31.69 23.72 -0.41
C GLU A 30 -31.15 22.50 -1.17
N ALA A 31 -29.83 22.37 -1.30
CA ALA A 31 -29.18 21.24 -1.95
C ALA A 31 -29.51 19.89 -1.27
N ILE A 32 -29.46 19.84 0.06
CA ILE A 32 -29.82 18.65 0.85
C ILE A 32 -31.28 18.28 0.62
N ARG A 33 -32.19 19.25 0.70
CA ARG A 33 -33.62 19.02 0.46
C ARG A 33 -33.87 18.48 -0.95
N LEU A 34 -33.27 19.08 -1.97
CA LEU A 34 -33.38 18.62 -3.35
C LEU A 34 -32.84 17.18 -3.54
N ALA A 35 -31.69 16.88 -2.93
CA ALA A 35 -31.09 15.55 -2.98
C ALA A 35 -31.86 14.49 -2.16
N ALA A 36 -32.70 14.91 -1.21
CA ALA A 36 -33.61 14.04 -0.47
C ALA A 36 -34.91 13.79 -1.25
N ASP A 37 -35.43 14.80 -1.95
CA ASP A 37 -36.70 14.74 -2.68
C ASP A 37 -36.57 13.97 -4.00
N MET A 38 -35.43 14.08 -4.70
CA MET A 38 -35.22 13.41 -5.98
C MET A 38 -33.74 13.03 -6.22
N PRO A 39 -33.48 12.01 -7.07
CA PRO A 39 -32.11 11.69 -7.45
C PRO A 39 -31.43 12.85 -8.18
N VAL A 40 -30.20 13.14 -7.79
CA VAL A 40 -29.35 14.16 -8.41
C VAL A 40 -28.10 13.52 -9.03
N LEU A 41 -27.68 14.03 -10.19
CA LEU A 41 -26.40 13.67 -10.80
C LEU A 41 -25.26 14.30 -9.98
N VAL A 42 -24.27 13.49 -9.60
CA VAL A 42 -23.12 13.95 -8.81
C VAL A 42 -21.84 13.29 -9.30
N LEU A 43 -20.72 13.93 -9.02
CA LEU A 43 -19.39 13.36 -9.18
C LEU A 43 -18.84 13.08 -7.77
N ASN A 44 -18.62 11.81 -7.43
CA ASN A 44 -18.12 11.39 -6.12
C ASN A 44 -19.10 11.77 -4.98
N ALA A 45 -20.20 11.02 -4.87
CA ALA A 45 -21.26 11.25 -3.90
C ALA A 45 -20.79 11.33 -2.44
N PRO A 46 -19.84 10.50 -1.95
CA PRO A 46 -19.30 10.67 -0.59
C PRO A 46 -18.62 12.02 -0.38
N LEU A 47 -17.87 12.50 -1.36
CA LEU A 47 -17.20 13.81 -1.29
C LEU A 47 -18.23 14.94 -1.27
N VAL A 48 -19.19 14.93 -2.19
CA VAL A 48 -20.29 15.93 -2.23
C VAL A 48 -21.09 15.89 -0.93
N GLY A 49 -21.41 14.70 -0.42
CA GLY A 49 -22.14 14.52 0.84
C GLY A 49 -21.39 15.09 2.03
N GLN A 50 -20.08 14.86 2.10
CA GLN A 50 -19.24 15.48 3.13
C GLN A 50 -19.23 17.01 3.03
N ARG A 51 -19.13 17.59 1.82
CA ARG A 51 -19.15 19.06 1.62
C ARG A 51 -20.49 19.68 2.02
N LEU A 52 -21.59 18.96 1.84
CA LEU A 52 -22.91 19.40 2.28
C LEU A 52 -23.17 19.18 3.78
N GLY A 53 -22.34 18.38 4.46
CA GLY A 53 -22.61 17.93 5.83
C GLY A 53 -23.72 16.88 5.90
N HIS A 54 -24.01 16.20 4.79
CA HIS A 54 -25.02 15.15 4.65
C HIS A 54 -24.38 13.91 3.98
N PRO A 55 -23.69 13.04 4.75
CA PRO A 55 -22.78 12.02 4.20
C PRO A 55 -23.45 10.93 3.36
N GLU A 56 -24.77 10.79 3.43
CA GLU A 56 -25.54 9.83 2.64
C GLU A 56 -26.34 10.56 1.57
N LEU A 57 -25.75 10.76 0.40
CA LEU A 57 -26.46 11.28 -0.76
C LEU A 57 -27.00 10.13 -1.61
N ASN A 58 -28.32 10.14 -1.83
CA ASN A 58 -28.96 9.28 -2.82
C ASN A 58 -28.85 9.96 -4.19
N GLY A 59 -27.73 9.73 -4.86
CA GLY A 59 -27.41 10.34 -6.15
C GLY A 59 -27.07 9.33 -7.25
N LEU A 60 -27.21 9.79 -8.49
CA LEU A 60 -26.67 9.16 -9.68
C LEU A 60 -25.20 9.55 -9.80
N ASP A 61 -24.31 8.76 -9.18
CA ASP A 61 -22.87 9.04 -9.19
C ASP A 61 -22.25 8.66 -10.54
N LEU A 62 -21.66 9.63 -11.22
CA LEU A 62 -21.03 9.44 -12.53
C LEU A 62 -19.82 8.50 -12.49
N LEU A 63 -19.15 8.37 -11.33
CA LEU A 63 -18.04 7.42 -11.18
C LEU A 63 -18.54 5.97 -11.16
N GLU A 64 -19.71 5.72 -10.58
CA GLU A 64 -20.34 4.39 -10.63
C GLU A 64 -20.79 4.04 -12.05
N LEU A 65 -21.36 5.01 -12.77
CA LEU A 65 -21.72 4.84 -14.17
C LEU A 65 -20.48 4.55 -15.03
N PHE A 66 -19.42 5.34 -14.86
CA PHE A 66 -18.16 5.15 -15.56
C PHE A 66 -17.57 3.76 -15.28
N ALA A 67 -17.49 3.34 -14.01
CA ALA A 67 -16.98 2.03 -13.64
C ALA A 67 -17.79 0.86 -14.24
N PHE A 68 -19.10 1.04 -14.40
CA PHE A 68 -19.96 0.06 -15.03
C PHE A 68 -19.76 -0.02 -16.56
N LEU A 69 -19.57 1.12 -17.22
CA LEU A 69 -19.45 1.23 -18.68
C LEU A 69 -18.04 0.95 -19.19
N HIS A 70 -17.02 1.40 -18.46
CA HIS A 70 -15.60 1.27 -18.81
C HIS A 70 -14.85 0.53 -17.69
N PRO A 71 -15.19 -0.75 -17.43
CA PRO A 71 -14.46 -1.55 -16.46
C PRO A 71 -12.96 -1.61 -16.81
N ALA A 72 -12.11 -1.52 -15.79
CA ALA A 72 -10.64 -1.56 -15.93
C ALA A 72 -10.00 -0.40 -16.73
N LYS A 73 -10.75 0.69 -16.98
CA LYS A 73 -10.21 1.94 -17.53
C LYS A 73 -9.86 2.92 -16.41
N PHE A 74 -8.66 3.49 -16.47
CA PHE A 74 -8.21 4.50 -15.50
C PHE A 74 -8.92 5.84 -15.72
N LEU A 75 -9.36 6.48 -14.63
CA LEU A 75 -9.95 7.82 -14.61
C LEU A 75 -9.51 8.54 -13.34
N VAL A 76 -9.02 9.77 -13.46
CA VAL A 76 -8.87 10.69 -12.33
C VAL A 76 -10.26 11.23 -11.99
N PRO A 77 -10.77 11.10 -10.74
CA PRO A 77 -12.17 11.37 -10.41
C PRO A 77 -12.45 12.88 -10.22
N THR A 78 -12.16 13.66 -11.25
CA THR A 78 -12.33 15.12 -11.32
C THR A 78 -13.13 15.50 -12.58
N PRO A 79 -13.71 16.71 -12.63
CA PRO A 79 -14.33 17.22 -13.86
C PRO A 79 -13.37 17.19 -15.05
N LYS A 80 -12.11 17.61 -14.84
CA LYS A 80 -11.03 17.53 -15.81
C LYS A 80 -10.76 16.10 -16.31
N GLY A 81 -10.69 15.14 -15.40
CA GLY A 81 -10.53 13.73 -15.76
C GLY A 81 -11.68 13.22 -16.63
N LEU A 82 -12.93 13.57 -16.28
CA LEU A 82 -14.10 13.21 -17.08
C LEU A 82 -14.11 13.93 -18.44
N ALA A 83 -13.69 15.19 -18.50
CA ALA A 83 -13.60 15.96 -19.75
C ALA A 83 -12.67 15.25 -20.74
N ARG A 84 -11.47 14.87 -20.27
CA ARG A 84 -10.50 14.10 -21.07
C ARG A 84 -11.07 12.75 -21.56
N GLU A 85 -11.75 12.00 -20.70
CA GLU A 85 -12.28 10.68 -21.07
C GLU A 85 -13.52 10.74 -21.96
N THR A 86 -14.31 11.81 -21.88
CA THR A 86 -15.52 11.99 -22.70
C THR A 86 -15.31 12.84 -23.94
N GLY A 87 -14.14 13.48 -24.07
CA GLY A 87 -13.82 14.42 -25.15
C GLY A 87 -14.63 15.72 -25.07
N LEU A 88 -15.05 16.12 -23.86
CA LEU A 88 -15.72 17.39 -23.59
C LEU A 88 -14.68 18.45 -23.18
N ASP A 89 -15.05 19.73 -23.31
CA ASP A 89 -14.22 20.83 -22.81
C ASP A 89 -14.22 20.85 -21.27
N GLU A 90 -13.07 21.17 -20.69
CA GLU A 90 -12.92 21.31 -19.25
C GLU A 90 -13.69 22.54 -18.74
N PRO A 91 -14.52 22.43 -17.69
CA PRO A 91 -15.23 23.58 -17.14
C PRO A 91 -14.24 24.61 -16.59
N SER A 92 -14.49 25.90 -16.84
CA SER A 92 -13.57 26.99 -16.46
C SER A 92 -13.55 27.28 -14.95
N GLY A 93 -14.57 26.83 -14.23
CA GLY A 93 -14.68 26.94 -12.77
C GLY A 93 -15.92 26.25 -12.20
N ASP A 94 -16.06 26.31 -10.87
CA ASP A 94 -17.06 25.52 -10.13
C ASP A 94 -18.51 25.74 -10.58
N ALA A 95 -18.85 26.95 -11.03
CA ALA A 95 -20.20 27.31 -11.46
C ALA A 95 -20.67 26.55 -12.72
N GLU A 96 -19.74 26.14 -13.58
CA GLU A 96 -20.04 25.40 -14.82
C GLU A 96 -20.08 23.88 -14.60
N ILE A 97 -19.48 23.39 -13.51
CA ILE A 97 -19.33 21.95 -13.26
C ILE A 97 -20.69 21.26 -13.25
N ALA A 98 -21.72 21.84 -12.60
CA ALA A 98 -23.04 21.21 -12.52
C ALA A 98 -23.65 20.97 -13.91
N ALA A 99 -23.56 21.95 -14.82
CA ALA A 99 -24.04 21.79 -16.20
C ALA A 99 -23.21 20.73 -16.94
N PHE A 100 -21.88 20.82 -16.83
CA PHE A 100 -20.92 19.88 -17.40
C PHE A 100 -21.20 18.42 -16.98
N LEU A 101 -21.55 18.16 -15.72
CA LEU A 101 -21.89 16.81 -15.25
C LEU A 101 -23.11 16.21 -16.00
N ARG A 102 -24.07 17.04 -16.43
CA ARG A 102 -25.21 16.56 -17.26
C ARG A 102 -24.77 16.17 -18.65
N GLU A 103 -23.83 16.91 -19.25
CA GLU A 103 -23.25 16.59 -20.56
C GLU A 103 -22.44 15.30 -20.49
N VAL A 104 -21.61 15.14 -19.45
CA VAL A 104 -20.89 13.89 -19.16
C VAL A 104 -21.87 12.73 -19.04
N ALA A 105 -22.94 12.88 -18.27
CA ALA A 105 -23.96 11.83 -18.12
C ALA A 105 -24.55 11.42 -19.48
N ALA A 106 -24.88 12.39 -20.34
CA ALA A 106 -25.40 12.13 -21.67
C ALA A 106 -24.38 11.41 -22.56
N ARG A 107 -23.10 11.80 -22.52
CA ARG A 107 -22.01 11.14 -23.26
C ARG A 107 -21.81 9.69 -22.81
N LEU A 108 -21.77 9.46 -21.50
CA LEU A 108 -21.63 8.11 -20.95
C LEU A 108 -22.82 7.21 -21.32
N LEU A 109 -24.05 7.73 -21.26
CA LEU A 109 -25.24 6.97 -21.64
C LEU A 109 -25.35 6.66 -23.14
N ALA A 110 -24.58 7.33 -23.99
CA ALA A 110 -24.48 6.99 -25.41
C ALA A 110 -23.54 5.79 -25.67
N VAL A 111 -22.68 5.41 -24.71
CA VAL A 111 -21.72 4.31 -24.88
C VAL A 111 -22.41 2.98 -25.25
N PRO A 112 -23.47 2.52 -24.56
CA PRO A 112 -24.13 1.25 -24.90
C PRO A 112 -24.77 1.22 -26.29
N THR A 113 -25.14 2.39 -26.83
CA THR A 113 -25.76 2.51 -28.17
C THR A 113 -24.75 2.49 -29.33
N GLY A 114 -23.46 2.62 -29.03
CA GLY A 114 -22.38 2.57 -30.01
C GLY A 114 -21.68 1.21 -30.06
N ASN A 115 -20.46 1.19 -30.61
CA ASN A 115 -19.58 0.02 -30.51
C ASN A 115 -18.98 -0.05 -29.10
N TRP A 116 -19.60 -0.83 -28.22
CA TRP A 116 -19.20 -0.98 -26.83
C TRP A 116 -18.36 -2.25 -26.61
N ALA A 117 -17.04 -2.08 -26.53
CA ALA A 117 -16.10 -3.19 -26.35
C ALA A 117 -16.36 -3.99 -25.06
N GLU A 118 -16.78 -3.31 -23.99
CA GLU A 118 -17.04 -3.90 -22.68
C GLU A 118 -18.50 -4.35 -22.49
N ARG A 119 -19.27 -4.52 -23.57
CA ARG A 119 -20.71 -4.88 -23.55
C ARG A 119 -21.00 -6.22 -22.88
N GLU A 120 -20.14 -7.21 -23.05
CA GLU A 120 -20.38 -8.57 -22.57
C GLU A 120 -20.68 -8.60 -21.06
N GLY A 121 -21.79 -9.25 -20.69
CA GLY A 121 -22.24 -9.39 -19.30
C GLY A 121 -22.86 -8.14 -18.68
N ALA A 122 -22.90 -7.03 -19.40
CA ALA A 122 -23.52 -5.80 -18.94
C ALA A 122 -24.98 -5.98 -18.55
N TRP A 123 -25.74 -6.64 -19.42
CA TRP A 123 -27.15 -6.91 -19.21
C TRP A 123 -27.37 -7.74 -17.93
N HIS A 124 -26.60 -8.81 -17.75
CA HIS A 124 -26.69 -9.69 -16.58
C HIS A 124 -26.37 -8.96 -15.27
N GLY A 125 -25.28 -8.17 -15.26
CA GLY A 125 -24.93 -7.32 -14.12
C GLY A 125 -26.02 -6.28 -13.83
N LEU A 126 -26.57 -5.65 -14.88
CA LEU A 126 -27.62 -4.65 -14.77
C LEU A 126 -28.91 -5.21 -14.15
N GLN A 127 -29.34 -6.42 -14.53
CA GLN A 127 -30.51 -7.06 -13.91
C GLN A 127 -30.31 -7.28 -12.41
N SER A 128 -29.11 -7.67 -11.99
CA SER A 128 -28.78 -7.83 -10.57
C SER A 128 -28.75 -6.47 -9.85
N LEU A 129 -28.15 -5.46 -10.47
CA LEU A 129 -28.09 -4.09 -9.97
C LEU A 129 -29.49 -3.45 -9.85
N ALA A 130 -30.41 -3.75 -10.78
CA ALA A 130 -31.80 -3.31 -10.71
C ALA A 130 -32.53 -3.87 -9.48
N ARG A 131 -32.33 -5.16 -9.16
CA ARG A 131 -32.87 -5.79 -7.94
C ARG A 131 -32.30 -5.18 -6.66
N LEU A 132 -31.03 -4.76 -6.71
CA LEU A 132 -30.35 -4.04 -5.64
C LEU A 132 -30.74 -2.56 -5.56
N ARG A 133 -31.66 -2.08 -6.42
CA ARG A 133 -32.11 -0.69 -6.51
C ARG A 133 -30.95 0.29 -6.76
N TRP A 134 -29.97 -0.12 -7.57
CA TRP A 134 -28.89 0.77 -7.98
C TRP A 134 -29.46 1.98 -8.76
N PRO A 135 -29.15 3.24 -8.38
CA PRO A 135 -29.81 4.41 -8.96
C PRO A 135 -29.75 4.51 -10.49
N TRP A 136 -28.66 4.05 -11.11
CA TRP A 136 -28.51 4.07 -12.57
C TRP A 136 -29.29 2.99 -13.31
N ALA A 137 -29.77 1.95 -12.61
CA ALA A 137 -30.38 0.80 -13.27
C ALA A 137 -31.64 1.12 -14.11
N PRO A 138 -32.60 1.98 -13.64
CA PRO A 138 -33.77 2.35 -14.44
C PRO A 138 -33.43 3.08 -15.74
N VAL A 139 -32.35 3.87 -15.74
CA VAL A 139 -31.87 4.61 -16.91
C VAL A 139 -31.15 3.65 -17.86
N LEU A 140 -30.22 2.85 -17.36
CA LEU A 140 -29.42 1.94 -18.18
C LEU A 140 -30.25 0.83 -18.83
N THR A 141 -31.35 0.40 -18.21
CA THR A 141 -32.23 -0.64 -18.77
C THR A 141 -32.90 -0.21 -20.07
N GLN A 142 -32.94 1.11 -20.35
CA GLN A 142 -33.50 1.66 -21.59
C GLN A 142 -32.49 1.70 -22.75
N VAL A 143 -31.18 1.61 -22.45
CA VAL A 143 -30.10 1.79 -23.44
C VAL A 143 -29.18 0.56 -23.56
N VAL A 144 -29.22 -0.36 -22.60
CA VAL A 144 -28.47 -1.62 -22.65
C VAL A 144 -29.38 -2.73 -23.17
N ASP A 145 -29.08 -3.22 -24.38
CA ASP A 145 -29.87 -4.28 -25.00
C ASP A 145 -29.63 -5.66 -24.37
N LYS A 146 -30.73 -6.41 -24.25
CA LYS A 146 -30.69 -7.83 -23.92
C LYS A 146 -29.89 -8.57 -25.01
N PRO A 147 -28.91 -9.41 -24.65
CA PRO A 147 -28.18 -10.20 -25.63
C PRO A 147 -29.08 -11.24 -26.30
N GLU A 148 -28.87 -11.45 -27.60
CA GLU A 148 -29.63 -12.43 -28.40
C GLU A 148 -29.38 -13.87 -27.93
N ARG A 149 -28.19 -14.14 -27.40
CA ARG A 149 -27.79 -15.45 -26.85
C ARG A 149 -27.34 -15.27 -25.41
N ALA A 150 -27.48 -16.34 -24.61
CA ALA A 150 -26.95 -16.36 -23.27
C ALA A 150 -25.42 -16.20 -23.30
N GLU A 151 -24.90 -15.21 -22.57
CA GLU A 151 -23.47 -14.90 -22.50
C GLU A 151 -22.79 -15.75 -21.43
N ARG A 152 -21.57 -16.22 -21.70
CA ARG A 152 -20.71 -16.85 -20.70
C ARG A 152 -20.06 -15.75 -19.85
N TRP A 153 -20.68 -15.42 -18.72
CA TRP A 153 -20.24 -14.31 -17.88
C TRP A 153 -19.20 -14.73 -16.81
N LEU A 154 -18.35 -13.76 -16.44
CA LEU A 154 -17.27 -13.76 -15.44
C LEU A 154 -16.55 -15.10 -15.28
N PHE A 155 -17.02 -16.00 -14.40
CA PHE A 155 -16.32 -17.25 -14.05
C PHE A 155 -16.17 -18.22 -15.23
N SER A 156 -17.00 -18.09 -16.27
CA SER A 156 -16.88 -18.90 -17.49
C SER A 156 -16.02 -18.24 -18.58
N LYS A 157 -15.80 -16.92 -18.50
CA LYS A 157 -14.97 -16.12 -19.40
C LYS A 157 -13.50 -16.11 -18.98
N LEU A 158 -13.23 -16.13 -17.67
CA LEU A 158 -11.88 -16.07 -17.14
C LEU A 158 -11.02 -17.23 -17.65
N LEU A 159 -9.84 -16.88 -18.15
CA LEU A 159 -8.84 -17.83 -18.61
C LEU A 159 -8.40 -18.73 -17.46
N GLU A 160 -8.29 -20.02 -17.76
CA GLU A 160 -7.65 -20.98 -16.89
C GLU A 160 -6.13 -20.91 -17.10
N TRP A 161 -5.35 -21.00 -16.03
CA TRP A 161 -3.90 -21.17 -16.13
C TRP A 161 -3.56 -22.64 -16.26
N ASP A 162 -2.47 -22.92 -16.96
CA ASP A 162 -1.89 -24.24 -17.13
C ASP A 162 -0.58 -24.37 -16.34
N GLU A 163 -0.22 -25.60 -15.97
CA GLU A 163 1.04 -25.90 -15.31
C GLU A 163 2.14 -25.99 -16.38
N ALA A 164 3.09 -25.05 -16.38
CA ALA A 164 4.25 -25.12 -17.26
C ALA A 164 5.39 -25.92 -16.61
N ALA A 165 6.26 -26.47 -17.46
CA ALA A 165 7.48 -27.09 -16.99
C ALA A 165 8.36 -26.05 -16.25
N PRO A 166 9.03 -26.43 -15.14
CA PRO A 166 9.93 -25.53 -14.44
C PRO A 166 11.00 -24.96 -15.38
N ARG A 167 11.34 -23.68 -15.22
CA ARG A 167 12.45 -23.09 -15.97
C ARG A 167 13.75 -23.86 -15.69
N PRO A 168 14.60 -24.06 -16.70
CA PRO A 168 15.93 -24.64 -16.46
C PRO A 168 16.74 -23.72 -15.54
N ALA A 169 17.73 -24.29 -14.86
CA ALA A 169 18.64 -23.51 -14.04
C ALA A 169 19.30 -22.38 -14.87
N PRO A 170 19.39 -21.14 -14.36
CA PRO A 170 19.99 -20.04 -15.10
C PRO A 170 21.44 -20.33 -15.48
N ARG A 171 21.83 -20.03 -16.72
CA ARG A 171 23.23 -20.14 -17.16
C ARG A 171 24.09 -19.13 -16.41
N GLN A 172 25.33 -19.51 -16.12
CA GLN A 172 26.31 -18.56 -15.60
C GLN A 172 26.77 -17.64 -16.73
N VAL A 173 26.52 -16.34 -16.57
CA VAL A 173 26.86 -15.33 -17.58
C VAL A 173 27.57 -14.16 -16.91
N THR A 174 28.54 -13.59 -17.61
CA THR A 174 29.19 -12.34 -17.25
C THR A 174 28.75 -11.27 -18.24
N LEU A 175 28.42 -10.09 -17.74
CA LEU A 175 28.05 -8.95 -18.57
C LEU A 175 29.28 -8.09 -18.80
N ALA A 176 29.64 -7.86 -20.06
CA ALA A 176 30.73 -6.96 -20.42
C ALA A 176 30.24 -5.50 -20.39
N ASP A 177 31.11 -4.58 -19.99
CA ASP A 177 30.76 -3.18 -19.76
C ASP A 177 30.25 -2.45 -21.02
N ASP A 178 30.81 -2.80 -22.18
CA ASP A 178 30.42 -2.27 -23.49
C ASP A 178 28.98 -2.66 -23.84
N VAL A 179 28.61 -3.92 -23.61
CA VAL A 179 27.24 -4.42 -23.80
C VAL A 179 26.26 -3.74 -22.85
N VAL A 180 26.64 -3.55 -21.58
CA VAL A 180 25.82 -2.84 -20.59
C VAL A 180 25.59 -1.40 -21.03
N ALA A 181 26.64 -0.71 -21.49
CA ALA A 181 26.53 0.65 -22.00
C ALA A 181 25.65 0.75 -23.26
N GLU A 182 25.76 -0.20 -24.19
CA GLU A 182 24.94 -0.27 -25.39
C GLU A 182 23.44 -0.48 -25.07
N ARG A 183 23.13 -1.42 -24.16
CA ARG A 183 21.73 -1.63 -23.72
C ARG A 183 21.19 -0.39 -23.01
N LEU A 184 21.98 0.27 -22.16
CA LEU A 184 21.54 1.50 -21.50
C LEU A 184 21.22 2.57 -22.55
N ALA A 185 22.09 2.77 -23.54
CA ALA A 185 21.88 3.74 -24.62
C ALA A 185 20.60 3.47 -25.42
N MET A 186 20.29 2.19 -25.68
CA MET A 186 19.03 1.77 -26.31
C MET A 186 17.82 2.17 -25.45
N LEU A 187 17.85 1.91 -24.14
CA LEU A 187 16.73 2.18 -23.22
C LEU A 187 16.52 3.68 -22.94
N THR A 188 17.60 4.46 -22.93
CA THR A 188 17.52 5.92 -22.80
C THR A 188 17.04 6.58 -24.08
N GLY A 189 17.33 5.98 -25.24
CA GLY A 189 17.08 6.57 -26.56
C GLY A 189 18.08 7.67 -26.92
N SER A 190 18.01 8.15 -28.15
CA SER A 190 18.95 9.15 -28.70
C SER A 190 18.72 10.59 -28.24
N GLY A 191 17.50 10.92 -27.80
CA GLY A 191 17.11 12.27 -27.36
C GLY A 191 17.33 12.55 -25.87
N ALA A 192 17.80 11.58 -25.10
CA ALA A 192 18.00 11.73 -23.66
C ALA A 192 19.39 12.29 -23.32
N GLU A 193 19.46 13.08 -22.24
CA GLU A 193 20.71 13.60 -21.69
C GLU A 193 21.64 12.45 -21.26
N ARG A 194 22.90 12.49 -21.70
CA ARG A 194 23.89 11.45 -21.42
C ARG A 194 24.58 11.67 -20.07
N ARG A 195 24.07 11.07 -18.99
CA ARG A 195 24.65 11.20 -17.64
C ARG A 195 25.75 10.17 -17.36
N GLN A 196 26.94 10.63 -16.97
CA GLN A 196 28.08 9.75 -16.64
C GLN A 196 27.78 8.89 -15.40
N GLY A 197 27.22 9.48 -14.34
CA GLY A 197 26.83 8.74 -13.13
C GLY A 197 25.81 7.62 -13.40
N GLN A 198 24.94 7.76 -14.40
CA GLN A 198 24.02 6.68 -14.79
C GLN A 198 24.75 5.49 -15.44
N ARG A 199 25.71 5.79 -16.32
CA ARG A 199 26.52 4.76 -17.00
C ARG A 199 27.40 4.01 -16.00
N ASP A 200 28.04 4.75 -15.09
CA ASP A 200 28.87 4.17 -14.05
C ASP A 200 28.03 3.34 -13.08
N PHE A 201 26.84 3.82 -12.71
CA PHE A 201 25.91 3.06 -11.90
C PHE A 201 25.49 1.75 -12.58
N ALA A 202 25.13 1.79 -13.87
CA ALA A 202 24.75 0.59 -14.61
C ALA A 202 25.90 -0.43 -14.71
N ARG A 203 27.13 0.05 -14.90
CA ARG A 203 28.35 -0.78 -14.91
C ARG A 203 28.57 -1.46 -13.56
N VAL A 204 28.55 -0.71 -12.46
CA VAL A 204 28.78 -1.29 -11.13
C VAL A 204 27.63 -2.21 -10.71
N ALA A 205 26.39 -1.86 -11.06
CA ALA A 205 25.23 -2.73 -10.86
C ALA A 205 25.36 -4.07 -11.58
N ALA A 206 26.03 -4.13 -12.73
CA ALA A 206 26.31 -5.39 -13.44
C ALA A 206 27.16 -6.36 -12.61
N GLY A 207 27.98 -5.86 -11.67
CA GLY A 207 28.76 -6.68 -10.74
C GLY A 207 27.89 -7.58 -9.85
N ALA A 208 26.68 -7.13 -9.47
CA ALA A 208 25.72 -7.95 -8.74
C ALA A 208 25.23 -9.15 -9.57
N PHE A 209 25.42 -9.17 -10.89
CA PHE A 209 24.96 -10.24 -11.76
C PHE A 209 26.02 -11.30 -12.05
N ALA A 210 27.28 -11.07 -11.64
CA ALA A 210 28.39 -12.00 -11.87
C ALA A 210 28.15 -13.38 -11.24
N PRO A 211 28.73 -14.47 -11.79
CA PRO A 211 28.70 -15.80 -11.18
C PRO A 211 29.30 -15.80 -9.77
N ARG A 212 28.62 -16.40 -8.79
CA ARG A 212 29.17 -16.53 -7.42
C ARG A 212 30.31 -17.54 -7.38
N ALA A 213 31.36 -17.24 -6.63
CA ALA A 213 32.52 -18.12 -6.48
C ALA A 213 32.33 -19.16 -5.37
N THR A 214 31.72 -18.76 -4.24
CA THR A 214 31.50 -19.61 -3.07
C THR A 214 30.01 -19.63 -2.68
N PRO A 215 29.51 -20.76 -2.11
CA PRO A 215 28.20 -20.78 -1.47
C PRO A 215 28.07 -19.73 -0.36
N ASP A 216 26.86 -19.25 -0.10
CA ASP A 216 26.54 -18.27 0.95
C ASP A 216 27.24 -16.90 0.89
N ALA A 217 28.01 -16.63 -0.18
CA ALA A 217 28.74 -15.40 -0.43
C ALA A 217 28.30 -14.73 -1.75
N PRO A 218 27.14 -14.05 -1.78
CA PRO A 218 26.65 -13.38 -2.98
C PRO A 218 27.56 -12.21 -3.39
N HIS A 219 27.48 -11.81 -4.67
CA HIS A 219 27.95 -10.49 -5.09
C HIS A 219 26.95 -9.44 -4.63
N LEU A 220 27.25 -8.73 -3.54
CA LEU A 220 26.38 -7.67 -3.01
C LEU A 220 26.93 -6.29 -3.38
N VAL A 221 26.08 -5.46 -4.00
CA VAL A 221 26.38 -4.07 -4.35
C VAL A 221 25.44 -3.16 -3.55
N LEU A 222 26.01 -2.21 -2.80
CA LEU A 222 25.30 -1.10 -2.19
C LEU A 222 25.56 0.16 -3.03
N ALA A 223 24.50 0.75 -3.56
CA ALA A 223 24.62 1.89 -4.46
C ALA A 223 23.71 3.05 -4.06
N GLU A 224 24.32 4.16 -3.67
CA GLU A 224 23.65 5.43 -3.46
C GLU A 224 23.62 6.20 -4.79
N ALA A 225 22.45 6.24 -5.42
CA ALA A 225 22.25 6.92 -6.70
C ALA A 225 21.29 8.08 -6.48
N GLY A 226 21.83 9.30 -6.46
CA GLY A 226 21.08 10.52 -6.22
C GLY A 226 19.87 10.69 -7.15
N THR A 227 18.86 11.43 -6.70
CA THR A 227 17.66 11.71 -7.47
C THR A 227 18.01 12.26 -8.85
N GLY A 228 17.31 11.82 -9.90
CA GLY A 228 17.58 12.29 -11.27
C GLY A 228 18.69 11.54 -12.01
N ILE A 229 19.51 10.70 -11.35
CA ILE A 229 20.54 9.90 -12.05
C ILE A 229 19.94 8.92 -13.08
N GLY A 230 18.66 8.56 -12.96
CA GLY A 230 18.05 7.53 -13.80
C GLY A 230 18.33 6.13 -13.27
N LYS A 231 18.32 5.99 -11.93
CA LYS A 231 18.51 4.76 -11.15
C LYS A 231 17.73 3.57 -11.72
N THR A 232 16.44 3.75 -12.02
CA THR A 232 15.59 2.68 -12.54
C THR A 232 16.13 2.07 -13.83
N LEU A 233 16.45 2.89 -14.84
CA LEU A 233 17.05 2.39 -16.07
C LEU A 233 18.47 1.85 -15.86
N GLY A 234 19.22 2.44 -14.92
CA GLY A 234 20.55 1.99 -14.53
C GLY A 234 20.58 0.54 -14.05
N TYR A 235 19.64 0.12 -13.18
CA TYR A 235 19.57 -1.29 -12.75
C TYR A 235 18.75 -2.20 -13.68
N LEU A 236 17.76 -1.67 -14.42
CA LEU A 236 17.00 -2.47 -15.39
C LEU A 236 17.88 -2.92 -16.57
N THR A 237 18.93 -2.15 -16.89
CA THR A 237 19.89 -2.47 -17.95
C THR A 237 20.59 -3.82 -17.70
N PRO A 238 21.42 -3.99 -16.65
CA PRO A 238 22.07 -5.27 -16.40
C PRO A 238 21.07 -6.36 -16.03
N ALA A 239 19.95 -6.05 -15.37
CA ALA A 239 18.92 -7.03 -15.04
C ALA A 239 18.31 -7.69 -16.28
N SER A 240 17.89 -6.90 -17.27
CA SER A 240 17.29 -7.40 -18.50
C SER A 240 18.31 -8.18 -19.36
N LEU A 241 19.54 -7.68 -19.47
CA LEU A 241 20.63 -8.39 -20.16
C LEU A 241 20.94 -9.74 -19.52
N TRP A 242 21.02 -9.79 -18.19
CA TRP A 242 21.29 -11.04 -17.48
C TRP A 242 20.13 -12.02 -17.67
N ALA A 243 18.88 -11.58 -17.53
CA ALA A 243 17.71 -12.45 -17.70
C ALA A 243 17.65 -13.06 -19.12
N GLU A 244 17.88 -12.22 -20.14
CA GLU A 244 17.92 -12.64 -21.55
C GLU A 244 19.00 -13.69 -21.83
N ARG A 245 20.24 -13.47 -21.34
CA ARG A 245 21.38 -14.35 -21.63
C ARG A 245 21.40 -15.63 -20.78
N SER A 246 21.02 -15.51 -19.51
CA SER A 246 21.01 -16.63 -18.55
C SER A 246 19.78 -17.50 -18.67
N GLY A 247 18.66 -16.96 -19.14
CA GLY A 247 17.35 -17.60 -19.03
C GLY A 247 16.81 -17.64 -17.59
N GLY A 248 17.39 -16.89 -16.66
CA GLY A 248 16.92 -16.76 -15.27
C GLY A 248 16.01 -15.56 -15.05
N ALA A 249 15.31 -15.57 -13.92
CA ALA A 249 14.45 -14.47 -13.49
C ALA A 249 15.18 -13.52 -12.51
N VAL A 250 14.96 -12.21 -12.65
CA VAL A 250 15.44 -11.18 -11.72
C VAL A 250 14.28 -10.64 -10.90
N TRP A 251 14.42 -10.63 -9.59
CA TRP A 251 13.41 -10.08 -8.69
C TRP A 251 13.78 -8.66 -8.27
N ILE A 252 12.94 -7.70 -8.65
CA ILE A 252 13.09 -6.29 -8.29
C ILE A 252 12.02 -5.97 -7.25
N SER A 253 12.46 -5.56 -6.07
CA SER A 253 11.57 -5.14 -5.01
C SER A 253 11.69 -3.65 -4.75
N THR A 254 10.54 -3.01 -4.51
CA THR A 254 10.44 -1.60 -4.11
C THR A 254 9.44 -1.45 -2.98
N TYR A 255 9.41 -0.30 -2.32
CA TYR A 255 8.70 -0.12 -1.07
C TYR A 255 7.17 0.04 -1.23
N THR A 256 6.72 0.92 -2.12
CA THR A 256 5.29 1.27 -2.24
C THR A 256 4.64 0.74 -3.52
N LYS A 257 3.32 0.56 -3.50
CA LYS A 257 2.54 0.15 -4.68
C LYS A 257 2.59 1.18 -5.80
N ALA A 258 2.74 2.47 -5.45
CA ALA A 258 2.91 3.54 -6.43
C ALA A 258 4.25 3.40 -7.18
N LEU A 259 5.33 3.10 -6.44
CA LEU A 259 6.65 2.83 -7.01
C LEU A 259 6.65 1.55 -7.86
N GLN A 260 5.94 0.49 -7.45
CA GLN A 260 5.76 -0.71 -8.29
C GLN A 260 5.10 -0.38 -9.63
N ARG A 261 4.05 0.46 -9.62
CA ARG A 261 3.36 0.90 -10.85
C ARG A 261 4.28 1.73 -11.74
N GLN A 262 5.10 2.60 -11.14
CA GLN A 262 6.10 3.39 -11.86
C GLN A 262 7.15 2.48 -12.50
N LEU A 263 7.69 1.53 -11.76
CA LEU A 263 8.66 0.57 -12.28
C LEU A 263 8.06 -0.26 -13.42
N ALA A 264 6.83 -0.74 -13.27
CA ALA A 264 6.13 -1.48 -14.33
C ALA A 264 5.99 -0.64 -15.62
N ARG A 265 5.69 0.65 -15.52
CA ARG A 265 5.67 1.56 -16.68
C ARG A 265 7.05 1.76 -17.30
N GLU A 266 8.12 1.86 -16.51
CA GLU A 266 9.48 1.98 -17.08
C GLU A 266 9.89 0.75 -17.89
N THR A 267 9.32 -0.44 -17.60
CA THR A 267 9.56 -1.65 -18.42
C THR A 267 8.95 -1.59 -19.82
N GLU A 268 8.11 -0.59 -20.13
CA GLU A 268 7.63 -0.34 -21.50
C GLU A 268 8.78 -0.05 -22.48
N ARG A 269 9.87 0.54 -21.96
CA ARG A 269 11.10 0.75 -22.74
C ARG A 269 11.85 -0.55 -23.06
N LEU A 270 11.71 -1.56 -22.19
CA LEU A 270 12.29 -2.90 -22.41
C LEU A 270 11.44 -3.72 -23.39
N PHE A 271 10.12 -3.68 -23.19
CA PHE A 271 9.16 -4.45 -23.96
C PHE A 271 8.00 -3.53 -24.41
N PRO A 272 8.11 -2.89 -25.58
CA PRO A 272 7.09 -1.95 -26.07
C PRO A 272 5.74 -2.62 -26.31
N ASP A 273 5.74 -3.84 -26.86
CA ASP A 273 4.54 -4.64 -27.07
C ASP A 273 3.92 -5.06 -25.71
N PRO A 274 2.69 -4.63 -25.38
CA PRO A 274 2.02 -5.00 -24.14
C PRO A 274 1.82 -6.51 -23.95
N ALA A 275 1.65 -7.29 -25.04
CA ALA A 275 1.47 -8.74 -24.95
C ALA A 275 2.75 -9.43 -24.49
N VAL A 276 3.88 -9.07 -25.10
CA VAL A 276 5.21 -9.55 -24.70
C VAL A 276 5.55 -9.09 -23.29
N ARG A 277 5.28 -7.82 -22.96
CA ARG A 277 5.55 -7.26 -21.64
C ARG A 277 4.82 -8.01 -20.53
N ARG A 278 3.54 -8.35 -20.73
CA ARG A 278 2.75 -9.12 -19.75
C ARG A 278 3.30 -10.53 -19.48
N GLN A 279 4.00 -11.13 -20.45
CA GLN A 279 4.64 -12.43 -20.28
C GLN A 279 6.02 -12.31 -19.61
N ARG A 280 6.78 -11.27 -19.98
CA ARG A 280 8.18 -11.09 -19.55
C ARG A 280 8.30 -10.39 -18.19
N VAL A 281 7.32 -9.57 -17.82
CA VAL A 281 7.32 -8.74 -16.60
C VAL A 281 6.04 -9.00 -15.82
N VAL A 282 6.19 -9.46 -14.58
CA VAL A 282 5.06 -9.79 -13.70
C VAL A 282 5.16 -9.02 -12.39
N THR A 283 4.07 -8.36 -12.00
CA THR A 283 3.97 -7.71 -10.69
C THR A 283 3.31 -8.64 -9.68
N ARG A 284 3.98 -8.87 -8.55
CA ARG A 284 3.53 -9.72 -7.43
C ARG A 284 3.22 -8.86 -6.22
N LYS A 285 2.02 -9.04 -5.67
CA LYS A 285 1.56 -8.40 -4.42
C LYS A 285 1.14 -9.45 -3.40
N GLY A 286 0.89 -9.02 -2.16
CA GLY A 286 0.24 -9.87 -1.16
C GLY A 286 -1.17 -10.26 -1.61
N ARG A 287 -1.68 -11.41 -1.14
CA ARG A 287 -2.98 -11.98 -1.54
C ARG A 287 -4.15 -11.04 -1.23
N GLU A 288 -3.99 -10.21 -0.20
CA GLU A 288 -4.93 -9.18 0.24
C GLU A 288 -5.09 -8.01 -0.74
N ASN A 289 -4.29 -7.98 -1.81
CA ASN A 289 -4.35 -6.96 -2.85
C ASN A 289 -5.08 -7.45 -4.11
N TYR A 290 -5.41 -8.73 -4.20
CA TYR A 290 -6.11 -9.29 -5.35
C TYR A 290 -7.55 -9.63 -5.00
N VAL A 291 -8.44 -9.58 -6.00
CA VAL A 291 -9.80 -10.07 -5.84
C VAL A 291 -9.80 -11.59 -5.68
N CYS A 292 -10.42 -12.06 -4.60
CA CYS A 292 -10.66 -13.48 -4.38
C CYS A 292 -11.96 -13.86 -5.10
N LEU A 293 -11.85 -14.64 -6.18
CA LEU A 293 -13.01 -15.07 -6.97
C LEU A 293 -14.07 -15.82 -6.14
N LEU A 294 -13.64 -16.56 -5.11
CA LEU A 294 -14.56 -17.23 -4.20
C LEU A 294 -15.34 -16.24 -3.33
N ASN A 295 -14.66 -15.24 -2.75
CA ASN A 295 -15.31 -14.19 -1.97
C ASN A 295 -16.24 -13.33 -2.84
N LEU A 296 -15.83 -13.05 -4.09
CA LEU A 296 -16.65 -12.34 -5.06
C LEU A 296 -17.90 -13.14 -5.41
N GLU A 297 -17.77 -14.43 -5.72
CA GLU A 297 -18.92 -15.28 -6.03
C GLU A 297 -19.90 -15.38 -4.84
N ASP A 298 -19.39 -15.47 -3.61
CA ASP A 298 -20.22 -15.45 -2.39
C ASP A 298 -20.98 -14.13 -2.24
N ALA A 299 -20.31 -12.99 -2.47
CA ALA A 299 -20.93 -11.68 -2.47
C ALA A 299 -22.04 -11.56 -3.53
N LEU A 300 -21.82 -12.09 -4.74
CA LEU A 300 -22.80 -12.10 -5.83
C LEU A 300 -24.02 -13.00 -5.55
N GLN A 301 -23.86 -14.04 -4.73
CA GLN A 301 -24.92 -14.99 -4.35
C GLN A 301 -25.71 -14.61 -3.09
N GLY A 302 -25.53 -13.37 -2.59
CA GLY A 302 -26.29 -12.84 -1.47
C GLY A 302 -25.55 -12.84 -0.13
N GLY A 303 -24.25 -13.14 -0.11
CA GLY A 303 -23.40 -12.94 1.07
C GLY A 303 -23.28 -11.45 1.46
N PHE A 304 -23.52 -10.54 0.51
CA PHE A 304 -23.50 -9.09 0.70
C PHE A 304 -24.90 -8.50 0.49
N ALA A 305 -25.18 -7.38 1.16
CA ALA A 305 -26.45 -6.65 1.03
C ALA A 305 -26.21 -5.15 0.75
N GLY A 306 -27.25 -4.49 0.23
CA GLY A 306 -27.25 -3.04 -0.02
C GLY A 306 -26.10 -2.56 -0.90
N ARG A 307 -25.45 -1.46 -0.51
CA ARG A 307 -24.33 -0.84 -1.23
C ARG A 307 -23.15 -1.80 -1.41
N ALA A 308 -22.86 -2.67 -0.44
CA ALA A 308 -21.77 -3.65 -0.58
C ALA A 308 -22.05 -4.64 -1.72
N ALA A 309 -23.32 -5.05 -1.91
CA ALA A 309 -23.70 -5.92 -3.03
C ALA A 309 -23.60 -5.20 -4.38
N VAL A 310 -23.91 -3.89 -4.44
CA VAL A 310 -23.70 -3.06 -5.64
C VAL A 310 -22.21 -3.01 -6.00
N LEU A 311 -21.33 -2.76 -5.02
CA LEU A 311 -19.89 -2.82 -5.22
C LEU A 311 -19.45 -4.17 -5.78
N ALA A 312 -19.96 -5.29 -5.24
CA ALA A 312 -19.61 -6.62 -5.72
C ALA A 312 -19.98 -6.82 -7.20
N GLN A 313 -21.11 -6.27 -7.67
CA GLN A 313 -21.47 -6.31 -9.09
C GLN A 313 -20.55 -5.45 -9.96
N LEU A 314 -20.16 -4.26 -9.51
CA LEU A 314 -19.19 -3.41 -10.23
C LEU A 314 -17.80 -4.05 -10.27
N VAL A 315 -17.36 -4.66 -9.17
CA VAL A 315 -16.11 -5.44 -9.11
C VAL A 315 -16.21 -6.69 -9.98
N ALA A 316 -17.37 -7.36 -10.07
CA ALA A 316 -17.57 -8.47 -10.99
C ALA A 316 -17.46 -8.03 -12.45
N ARG A 317 -17.98 -6.86 -12.79
CA ARG A 317 -17.75 -6.25 -14.10
C ARG A 317 -16.28 -6.01 -14.36
N TRP A 318 -15.59 -5.34 -13.46
CA TRP A 318 -14.14 -5.10 -13.57
C TRP A 318 -13.34 -6.41 -13.67
N ALA A 319 -13.64 -7.41 -12.85
CA ALA A 319 -12.94 -8.69 -12.83
C ALA A 319 -13.04 -9.46 -14.15
N ALA A 320 -14.05 -9.20 -14.98
CA ALA A 320 -14.16 -9.81 -16.30
C ALA A 320 -13.23 -9.19 -17.37
N PHE A 321 -12.64 -8.02 -17.09
CA PHE A 321 -11.80 -7.25 -18.02
C PHE A 321 -10.41 -6.93 -17.47
N THR A 322 -10.20 -7.05 -16.16
CA THR A 322 -8.91 -6.77 -15.52
C THR A 322 -7.78 -7.64 -16.05
N ALA A 323 -6.59 -7.06 -16.16
CA ALA A 323 -5.38 -7.75 -16.60
C ALA A 323 -4.91 -8.79 -15.58
N ASP A 324 -5.04 -8.53 -14.29
CA ASP A 324 -4.41 -9.32 -13.23
C ASP A 324 -5.20 -9.42 -11.92
N GLY A 325 -6.39 -8.80 -11.83
CA GLY A 325 -7.22 -8.87 -10.64
C GLY A 325 -6.68 -8.09 -9.44
N ASP A 326 -5.79 -7.13 -9.69
CA ASP A 326 -5.21 -6.24 -8.68
C ASP A 326 -6.19 -5.15 -8.23
N MET A 327 -6.69 -5.30 -7.01
CA MET A 327 -7.62 -4.36 -6.39
C MET A 327 -6.93 -3.12 -5.80
N VAL A 328 -5.60 -3.08 -5.73
CA VAL A 328 -4.88 -1.98 -5.08
C VAL A 328 -3.73 -1.45 -5.94
N GLY A 329 -4.08 -0.49 -6.77
CA GLY A 329 -3.13 0.24 -7.60
C GLY A 329 -2.79 -0.43 -8.92
N GLY A 330 -3.63 -1.36 -9.36
CA GLY A 330 -3.70 -1.88 -10.72
C GLY A 330 -4.73 -1.11 -11.56
N ASP A 331 -5.53 -1.84 -12.35
CA ASP A 331 -6.56 -1.27 -13.23
C ASP A 331 -7.92 -1.06 -12.55
N LEU A 332 -8.11 -1.52 -11.29
CA LEU A 332 -9.22 -1.09 -10.45
C LEU A 332 -8.97 0.35 -9.97
N PRO A 333 -9.83 1.32 -10.28
CA PRO A 333 -9.64 2.69 -9.81
C PRO A 333 -9.72 2.76 -8.28
N GLY A 334 -8.75 3.43 -7.64
CA GLY A 334 -8.65 3.50 -6.17
C GLY A 334 -9.87 4.13 -5.51
N TRP A 335 -10.53 5.07 -6.20
CA TRP A 335 -11.75 5.71 -5.74
C TRP A 335 -12.97 4.78 -5.67
N LEU A 336 -13.03 3.72 -6.48
CA LEU A 336 -14.24 2.88 -6.58
C LEU A 336 -14.57 2.18 -5.25
N PRO A 337 -13.65 1.45 -4.59
CA PRO A 337 -13.87 0.94 -3.23
C PRO A 337 -14.31 2.00 -2.21
N VAL A 338 -13.84 3.24 -2.36
CA VAL A 338 -14.10 4.31 -1.39
C VAL A 338 -15.53 4.84 -1.51
N LEU A 339 -16.16 4.77 -2.70
CA LEU A 339 -17.57 5.11 -2.92
C LEU A 339 -18.56 4.27 -2.09
N PHE A 340 -18.12 3.12 -1.57
CA PHE A 340 -18.98 2.13 -0.90
C PHE A 340 -18.63 1.88 0.57
N ARG A 341 -17.79 2.74 1.17
CA ARG A 341 -17.16 2.57 2.50
C ARG A 341 -16.21 1.35 2.55
N ARG A 342 -15.03 1.52 3.17
CA ARG A 342 -13.88 0.59 3.05
C ARG A 342 -14.15 -0.89 3.36
N ASN A 343 -15.11 -1.20 4.23
CA ASN A 343 -15.32 -2.57 4.72
C ASN A 343 -15.85 -3.54 3.65
N GLY A 344 -16.52 -3.05 2.60
CA GLY A 344 -17.04 -3.90 1.53
C GLY A 344 -15.93 -4.46 0.62
N ALA A 345 -14.95 -3.63 0.25
CA ALA A 345 -13.88 -4.04 -0.66
C ALA A 345 -12.88 -5.01 0.00
N THR A 346 -12.56 -4.81 1.28
CA THR A 346 -11.65 -5.71 2.02
C THR A 346 -12.21 -7.13 2.17
N ALA A 347 -13.54 -7.28 2.19
CA ALA A 347 -14.20 -8.57 2.24
C ALA A 347 -14.17 -9.34 0.90
N LEU A 348 -13.77 -8.70 -0.21
CA LEU A 348 -13.61 -9.31 -1.53
C LEU A 348 -12.17 -9.82 -1.79
N THR A 349 -11.23 -9.50 -0.92
CA THR A 349 -9.81 -9.93 -0.99
C THR A 349 -9.52 -11.06 0.00
N ASP A 350 -8.39 -11.77 -0.16
CA ASP A 350 -7.91 -12.78 0.81
C ASP A 350 -6.99 -12.12 1.85
N ARG A 351 -7.58 -11.62 2.95
CA ARG A 351 -6.82 -10.90 4.00
C ARG A 351 -6.62 -11.71 5.28
N ARG A 352 -7.55 -12.60 5.60
CA ARG A 352 -7.57 -13.39 6.85
C ARG A 352 -6.95 -14.78 6.62
N GLY A 353 -6.29 -14.94 5.48
CA GLY A 353 -5.75 -16.18 4.97
C GLY A 353 -6.83 -17.25 4.77
N GLU A 354 -8.08 -16.86 4.54
CA GLU A 354 -9.20 -17.76 4.29
C GLU A 354 -9.03 -18.62 3.03
N CYS A 355 -8.05 -18.29 2.18
CA CYS A 355 -7.81 -19.04 0.97
C CYS A 355 -7.57 -20.53 1.23
N VAL A 356 -8.28 -21.31 0.42
CA VAL A 356 -8.30 -22.77 0.44
C VAL A 356 -7.38 -23.36 -0.66
N TYR A 357 -6.60 -22.49 -1.31
CA TYR A 357 -5.71 -22.78 -2.42
C TYR A 357 -6.40 -23.64 -3.50
N ALA A 358 -5.85 -24.79 -3.83
CA ALA A 358 -6.37 -25.66 -4.87
C ALA A 358 -7.72 -26.31 -4.52
N GLY A 359 -8.23 -26.18 -3.29
CA GLY A 359 -9.61 -26.51 -2.96
C GLY A 359 -10.64 -25.48 -3.38
N CYS A 360 -10.20 -24.40 -4.01
CA CYS A 360 -11.09 -23.37 -4.52
C CYS A 360 -11.66 -23.83 -5.86
N PRO A 361 -12.99 -23.79 -6.08
CA PRO A 361 -13.57 -24.10 -7.39
C PRO A 361 -13.07 -23.15 -8.49
N HIS A 362 -12.56 -21.97 -8.11
CA HIS A 362 -11.97 -20.99 -9.02
C HIS A 362 -10.44 -21.07 -9.09
N TYR A 363 -9.80 -22.11 -8.54
CA TYR A 363 -8.34 -22.18 -8.42
C TYR A 363 -7.63 -21.97 -9.75
N ARG A 364 -8.07 -22.67 -10.81
CA ARG A 364 -7.53 -22.53 -12.17
C ARG A 364 -7.76 -21.15 -12.81
N LYS A 365 -8.70 -20.37 -12.29
CA LYS A 365 -9.02 -19.01 -12.76
C LYS A 365 -8.50 -17.93 -11.82
N CYS A 366 -7.89 -18.34 -10.70
CA CYS A 366 -7.54 -17.44 -9.61
C CYS A 366 -6.43 -16.49 -10.04
N PHE A 367 -6.71 -15.19 -9.98
CA PHE A 367 -5.74 -14.13 -10.29
C PHE A 367 -4.43 -14.25 -9.49
N ILE A 368 -4.52 -14.59 -8.21
CA ILE A 368 -3.36 -14.74 -7.32
C ILE A 368 -2.47 -15.88 -7.81
N GLU A 369 -3.07 -17.02 -8.13
CA GLU A 369 -2.33 -18.20 -8.57
C GLU A 369 -1.78 -18.00 -9.99
N ARG A 370 -2.56 -17.37 -10.89
CA ARG A 370 -2.09 -16.97 -12.21
C ARG A 370 -0.87 -16.06 -12.13
N ALA A 371 -0.88 -15.04 -11.27
CA ALA A 371 0.26 -14.16 -11.06
C ALA A 371 1.46 -14.93 -10.47
N ALA A 372 1.23 -15.93 -9.60
CA ALA A 372 2.28 -16.78 -9.07
C ALA A 372 2.97 -17.61 -10.16
N ARG A 373 2.21 -18.32 -11.00
CA ARG A 373 2.75 -19.13 -12.10
C ARG A 373 3.45 -18.25 -13.14
N ALA A 374 2.80 -17.16 -13.54
CA ALA A 374 3.40 -16.21 -14.48
C ALA A 374 4.74 -15.66 -13.95
N SER A 375 4.90 -15.46 -12.64
CA SER A 375 6.17 -14.99 -12.08
C SER A 375 7.30 -16.02 -12.15
N ALA A 376 6.98 -17.32 -12.19
CA ALA A 376 7.97 -18.39 -12.39
C ALA A 376 8.49 -18.42 -13.84
N GLU A 377 7.68 -17.93 -14.79
CA GLU A 377 8.00 -17.83 -16.22
C GLU A 377 8.50 -16.45 -16.63
N ALA A 378 8.43 -15.43 -15.77
CA ALA A 378 8.84 -14.07 -16.10
C ALA A 378 10.37 -13.91 -16.09
N ASP A 379 10.86 -12.95 -16.88
CA ASP A 379 12.27 -12.53 -16.83
C ASP A 379 12.50 -11.51 -15.72
N ILE A 380 11.50 -10.66 -15.45
CA ILE A 380 11.51 -9.66 -14.39
C ILE A 380 10.27 -9.82 -13.53
N VAL A 381 10.46 -9.97 -12.22
CA VAL A 381 9.39 -9.99 -11.23
C VAL A 381 9.48 -8.74 -10.36
N ILE A 382 8.42 -7.93 -10.36
CA ILE A 382 8.31 -6.73 -9.52
C ILE A 382 7.53 -7.08 -8.26
N ALA A 383 8.10 -6.87 -7.08
CA ALA A 383 7.47 -7.20 -5.80
C ALA A 383 7.68 -6.08 -4.76
N ASN A 384 7.13 -6.26 -3.55
CA ASN A 384 7.57 -5.47 -2.39
C ASN A 384 8.63 -6.23 -1.60
N HIS A 385 9.39 -5.51 -0.76
CA HIS A 385 10.48 -6.10 0.03
C HIS A 385 9.98 -7.25 0.91
N ALA A 386 8.84 -7.08 1.60
CA ALA A 386 8.28 -8.10 2.47
C ALA A 386 7.93 -9.39 1.72
N LEU A 387 7.35 -9.29 0.52
CA LEU A 387 6.98 -10.44 -0.31
C LEU A 387 8.22 -11.20 -0.80
N VAL A 388 9.32 -10.50 -1.12
CA VAL A 388 10.60 -11.15 -1.44
C VAL A 388 11.09 -11.97 -0.26
N MET A 389 11.10 -11.40 0.95
CA MET A 389 11.54 -12.09 2.18
C MET A 389 10.65 -13.29 2.49
N VAL A 390 9.33 -13.12 2.39
CA VAL A 390 8.35 -14.18 2.58
C VAL A 390 8.55 -15.32 1.59
N ASN A 391 8.82 -15.03 0.32
CA ASN A 391 9.06 -16.06 -0.69
C ASN A 391 10.38 -16.80 -0.44
N ALA A 392 11.44 -16.09 -0.05
CA ALA A 392 12.72 -16.69 0.32
C ALA A 392 12.58 -17.61 1.54
N ALA A 393 11.85 -17.18 2.58
CA ALA A 393 11.59 -17.97 3.79
C ALA A 393 10.76 -19.22 3.51
N ARG A 394 9.72 -19.10 2.68
CA ARG A 394 8.73 -20.15 2.47
C ARG A 394 9.24 -21.36 1.68
N GLY A 395 10.26 -21.20 0.86
CA GLY A 395 10.87 -22.31 0.11
C GLY A 395 9.96 -23.12 -0.82
N ARG A 396 8.67 -22.78 -0.95
CA ARG A 396 7.64 -23.56 -1.69
C ARG A 396 7.97 -23.77 -3.16
N GLU A 397 8.74 -22.87 -3.75
CA GLU A 397 9.19 -22.95 -5.14
C GLU A 397 10.66 -23.41 -5.16
N THR A 398 10.92 -24.65 -4.71
CA THR A 398 12.30 -25.22 -4.61
C THR A 398 13.07 -25.18 -5.92
N ASN A 399 12.38 -25.23 -7.07
CA ASN A 399 12.98 -25.12 -8.40
C ASN A 399 12.97 -23.70 -9.01
N ALA A 400 12.48 -22.67 -8.29
CA ALA A 400 12.40 -21.30 -8.81
C ALA A 400 12.78 -20.21 -7.77
N ARG A 401 13.53 -20.56 -6.72
CA ARG A 401 14.10 -19.54 -5.82
C ARG A 401 14.98 -18.57 -6.64
N PRO A 402 14.69 -17.26 -6.62
CA PRO A 402 15.43 -16.29 -7.41
C PRO A 402 16.89 -16.25 -6.96
N SER A 403 17.81 -16.19 -7.91
CA SER A 403 19.25 -16.05 -7.60
C SER A 403 19.73 -14.60 -7.65
N ARG A 404 18.96 -13.70 -8.26
CA ARG A 404 19.28 -12.28 -8.45
C ARG A 404 18.18 -11.40 -7.87
N TYR A 405 18.56 -10.54 -6.94
CA TYR A 405 17.66 -9.58 -6.29
C TYR A 405 18.13 -8.14 -6.51
N ILE A 406 17.17 -7.25 -6.74
CA ILE A 406 17.35 -5.80 -6.68
C ILE A 406 16.40 -5.28 -5.59
N PHE A 407 16.93 -4.58 -4.59
CA PHE A 407 16.19 -3.87 -3.57
C PHE A 407 16.29 -2.36 -3.85
N ASP A 408 15.29 -1.84 -4.56
CA ASP A 408 15.13 -0.41 -4.83
C ASP A 408 14.42 0.29 -3.67
N GLU A 409 14.84 1.50 -3.32
CA GLU A 409 14.54 2.14 -2.04
C GLU A 409 14.98 1.31 -0.83
N GLY A 410 16.18 0.73 -0.96
CA GLY A 410 16.78 -0.15 0.04
C GLY A 410 16.95 0.44 1.45
N HIS A 411 16.79 1.76 1.63
CA HIS A 411 16.74 2.35 2.98
C HIS A 411 15.53 1.85 3.80
N HIS A 412 14.48 1.34 3.14
CA HIS A 412 13.31 0.71 3.77
C HIS A 412 13.48 -0.80 4.04
N LEU A 413 14.64 -1.37 3.69
CA LEU A 413 14.87 -2.81 3.80
C LEU A 413 14.87 -3.28 5.27
N PHE A 414 15.42 -2.45 6.16
CA PHE A 414 15.41 -2.68 7.60
C PHE A 414 13.97 -2.76 8.15
N GLU A 415 13.13 -1.78 7.84
CA GLU A 415 11.73 -1.75 8.30
C GLU A 415 10.90 -2.90 7.69
N ALA A 416 11.17 -3.27 6.43
CA ALA A 416 10.53 -4.41 5.81
C ALA A 416 10.90 -5.74 6.49
N ALA A 417 12.18 -5.92 6.85
CA ALA A 417 12.65 -7.09 7.59
C ALA A 417 12.07 -7.12 9.01
N ASP A 418 12.02 -5.97 9.68
CA ASP A 418 11.45 -5.81 11.02
C ASP A 418 10.00 -6.31 11.08
N SER A 419 9.18 -5.86 10.12
CA SER A 419 7.80 -6.30 10.05
C SER A 419 7.65 -7.77 9.69
N MET A 420 8.54 -8.33 8.87
CA MET A 420 8.40 -9.69 8.33
C MET A 420 8.84 -10.78 9.30
N PHE A 421 9.96 -10.57 10.01
CA PHE A 421 10.53 -11.56 10.94
C PHE A 421 10.03 -11.41 12.38
N GLY A 422 9.07 -10.51 12.59
CA GLY A 422 8.44 -10.28 13.88
C GLY A 422 7.33 -11.28 14.20
N VAL A 423 7.02 -11.40 15.49
CA VAL A 423 5.89 -12.20 16.00
C VAL A 423 4.96 -11.26 16.77
N ALA A 424 3.65 -11.44 16.62
CA ALA A 424 2.65 -10.80 17.46
C ALA A 424 1.66 -11.89 17.88
N LEU A 425 1.23 -11.88 19.14
CA LEU A 425 0.08 -12.66 19.60
C LEU A 425 -0.97 -11.63 20.04
N SER A 426 -1.95 -11.38 19.18
CA SER A 426 -3.02 -10.41 19.46
C SER A 426 -4.42 -11.02 19.32
N GLY A 427 -5.42 -10.33 19.86
CA GLY A 427 -6.82 -10.72 19.71
C GLY A 427 -7.25 -10.78 18.24
N GLN A 428 -6.80 -9.83 17.41
CA GLN A 428 -7.11 -9.83 15.98
C GLN A 428 -6.48 -11.02 15.24
N GLU A 429 -5.19 -11.33 15.47
CA GLU A 429 -4.54 -12.46 14.78
C GLU A 429 -5.13 -13.82 15.19
N THR A 430 -5.47 -13.98 16.47
CA THR A 430 -6.09 -15.21 16.98
C THR A 430 -7.50 -15.42 16.44
N ILE A 431 -8.30 -14.36 16.27
CA ILE A 431 -9.61 -14.42 15.60
C ILE A 431 -9.49 -14.84 14.13
N GLU A 432 -8.48 -14.33 13.43
CA GLU A 432 -8.24 -14.70 12.03
C GLU A 432 -7.90 -16.19 11.90
N LEU A 433 -7.07 -16.71 12.80
CA LEU A 433 -6.78 -18.14 12.88
C LEU A 433 -8.03 -18.96 13.23
N ARG A 434 -8.80 -18.54 14.26
CA ARG A 434 -10.04 -19.21 14.68
C ARG A 434 -11.01 -19.38 13.52
N ARG A 435 -11.28 -18.29 12.78
CA ARG A 435 -12.17 -18.29 11.61
C ARG A 435 -11.65 -19.17 10.48
N TRP A 436 -10.33 -19.27 10.31
CA TRP A 436 -9.75 -20.19 9.35
C TRP A 436 -9.97 -21.66 9.74
N VAL A 437 -9.82 -22.01 11.02
CA VAL A 437 -10.04 -23.39 11.50
C VAL A 437 -11.54 -23.75 11.50
N ILE A 438 -12.37 -22.94 12.16
CA ILE A 438 -13.77 -23.25 12.45
C ILE A 438 -14.69 -22.90 11.26
N GLY A 439 -14.41 -21.81 10.55
CA GLY A 439 -15.31 -21.23 9.56
C GLY A 439 -16.14 -20.07 10.13
N PRO A 440 -17.20 -19.62 9.43
CA PRO A 440 -18.06 -18.53 9.88
C PRO A 440 -18.84 -18.89 11.16
N GLU A 441 -18.75 -18.03 12.18
CA GLU A 441 -19.38 -18.27 13.50
C GLU A 441 -20.85 -17.81 13.57
N SER A 442 -21.30 -16.98 12.63
CA SER A 442 -22.70 -16.52 12.55
C SER A 442 -23.51 -17.35 11.56
N ARG A 443 -24.84 -17.40 11.74
CA ARG A 443 -25.81 -18.02 10.80
C ARG A 443 -25.84 -17.35 9.40
N ALA A 444 -24.93 -16.42 9.11
CA ALA A 444 -24.83 -15.82 7.79
C ALA A 444 -24.55 -16.91 6.75
N ARG A 445 -25.45 -17.02 5.77
CA ARG A 445 -25.31 -17.92 4.62
C ARG A 445 -24.14 -17.44 3.75
N GLY A 446 -22.92 -17.84 4.11
CA GLY A 446 -21.73 -17.61 3.29
C GLY A 446 -21.06 -18.95 2.99
N ARG A 447 -20.43 -19.07 1.82
CA ARG A 447 -19.66 -20.25 1.40
C ARG A 447 -18.27 -20.36 2.02
N ARG A 448 -17.96 -19.53 3.03
CA ARG A 448 -16.72 -19.65 3.81
C ARG A 448 -16.74 -20.97 4.57
N ARG A 449 -15.72 -21.80 4.35
CA ARG A 449 -15.63 -23.16 4.90
C ARG A 449 -14.47 -23.23 5.87
N GLY A 450 -14.74 -23.71 7.09
CA GLY A 450 -13.70 -24.12 8.03
C GLY A 450 -12.91 -25.31 7.50
N LEU A 451 -11.90 -25.75 8.26
CA LEU A 451 -11.04 -26.88 7.91
C LEU A 451 -11.84 -28.15 7.55
N ALA A 452 -12.85 -28.49 8.35
CA ALA A 452 -13.71 -29.66 8.13
C ALA A 452 -14.42 -29.65 6.77
N ALA A 453 -15.00 -28.51 6.38
CA ALA A 453 -15.71 -28.40 5.11
C ALA A 453 -14.78 -28.28 3.89
N ARG A 454 -13.50 -27.95 4.08
CA ARG A 454 -12.49 -27.86 3.00
C ARG A 454 -11.81 -29.21 2.70
N LEU A 455 -11.72 -30.06 3.72
CA LEU A 455 -11.05 -31.35 3.68
C LEU A 455 -12.03 -32.50 3.91
N SER A 456 -13.30 -32.35 3.54
CA SER A 456 -14.35 -33.37 3.74
C SER A 456 -14.01 -34.70 3.09
N ASP A 457 -13.46 -34.68 1.88
CA ASP A 457 -13.10 -35.90 1.14
C ASP A 457 -11.96 -36.64 1.86
N VAL A 458 -10.95 -35.89 2.33
CA VAL A 458 -9.86 -36.44 3.14
C VAL A 458 -10.39 -36.99 4.46
N ALA A 459 -11.26 -36.25 5.15
CA ALA A 459 -11.85 -36.69 6.42
C ALA A 459 -12.72 -37.94 6.27
N SER A 460 -13.32 -38.14 5.10
CA SER A 460 -14.13 -39.33 4.78
C SER A 460 -13.28 -40.54 4.40
N TYR A 461 -12.09 -40.31 3.80
CA TYR A 461 -11.16 -41.36 3.38
C TYR A 461 -10.19 -41.78 4.50
N ASP A 462 -9.65 -40.82 5.26
CA ASP A 462 -8.69 -41.02 6.34
C ASP A 462 -9.29 -40.66 7.70
N GLU A 463 -9.70 -41.67 8.46
CA GLU A 463 -10.33 -41.51 9.77
C GLU A 463 -9.42 -40.74 10.76
N ALA A 464 -8.11 -40.95 10.70
CA ALA A 464 -7.13 -40.25 11.54
C ALA A 464 -7.04 -38.75 11.18
N GLY A 465 -7.07 -38.41 9.90
CA GLY A 465 -7.15 -37.03 9.40
C GLY A 465 -8.47 -36.37 9.79
N GLY A 466 -9.59 -37.10 9.70
CA GLY A 466 -10.89 -36.66 10.21
C GLY A 466 -10.87 -36.33 11.70
N ARG A 467 -10.25 -37.18 12.53
CA ARG A 467 -10.03 -36.90 13.96
C ARG A 467 -9.17 -35.65 14.18
N ALA A 468 -8.03 -35.54 13.49
CA ALA A 468 -7.14 -34.38 13.62
C ALA A 468 -7.85 -33.05 13.25
N ILE A 469 -8.72 -33.07 12.23
CA ILE A 469 -9.56 -31.91 11.88
C ILE A 469 -10.50 -31.54 13.04
N ASN A 470 -11.21 -32.52 13.60
CA ASN A 470 -12.15 -32.29 14.69
C ASN A 470 -11.45 -31.79 15.95
N ASP A 471 -10.29 -32.35 16.29
CA ASP A 471 -9.47 -31.93 17.41
C ASP A 471 -8.96 -30.50 17.23
N ALA A 472 -8.52 -30.13 16.03
CA ALA A 472 -8.12 -28.75 15.72
C ALA A 472 -9.31 -27.78 15.84
N VAL A 473 -10.49 -28.16 15.36
CA VAL A 473 -11.72 -27.35 15.50
C VAL A 473 -12.12 -27.19 16.97
N ALA A 474 -12.04 -28.26 17.76
CA ALA A 474 -12.30 -28.22 19.19
C ALA A 474 -11.32 -27.28 19.90
N ALA A 475 -10.01 -27.44 19.67
CA ALA A 475 -8.97 -26.61 20.27
C ALA A 475 -9.08 -25.13 19.87
N ALA A 476 -9.44 -24.84 18.62
CA ALA A 476 -9.63 -23.47 18.13
C ALA A 476 -10.76 -22.72 18.87
N ASN A 477 -11.66 -23.42 19.57
CA ASN A 477 -12.68 -22.76 20.40
C ASN A 477 -12.10 -21.97 21.59
N ALA A 478 -10.86 -22.26 22.00
CA ALA A 478 -10.16 -21.52 23.04
C ALA A 478 -9.61 -20.17 22.57
N LEU A 479 -9.56 -19.91 21.25
CA LEU A 479 -9.16 -18.62 20.69
C LEU A 479 -10.29 -17.59 20.82
N PRO A 480 -9.99 -16.28 20.93
CA PRO A 480 -11.00 -15.23 21.01
C PRO A 480 -11.99 -15.28 19.84
N SER A 481 -13.25 -14.97 20.13
CA SER A 481 -14.35 -14.90 19.15
C SER A 481 -14.85 -13.46 18.97
N GLU A 482 -15.88 -13.24 18.14
CA GLU A 482 -16.50 -11.92 18.03
C GLU A 482 -16.97 -11.39 19.41
N GLY A 483 -16.75 -10.09 19.64
CA GLY A 483 -17.10 -9.44 20.90
C GLY A 483 -16.10 -9.61 22.06
N TRP A 484 -14.94 -10.26 21.85
CA TRP A 484 -13.92 -10.49 22.89
C TRP A 484 -13.47 -9.22 23.62
N LEU A 485 -13.30 -8.09 22.91
CA LEU A 485 -12.96 -6.80 23.55
C LEU A 485 -14.01 -6.36 24.57
N GLY A 486 -15.29 -6.59 24.28
CA GLY A 486 -16.39 -6.28 25.20
C GLY A 486 -16.31 -7.13 26.46
N ARG A 487 -16.10 -8.44 26.30
CA ARG A 487 -15.90 -9.38 27.42
C ARG A 487 -14.73 -9.00 28.31
N ILE A 488 -13.58 -8.65 27.71
CA ILE A 488 -12.42 -8.19 28.49
C ILE A 488 -12.73 -6.87 29.22
N ALA A 489 -13.42 -5.93 28.58
CA ALA A 489 -13.80 -4.68 29.21
C ALA A 489 -14.79 -4.87 30.38
N GLU A 490 -15.66 -5.88 30.30
CA GLU A 490 -16.61 -6.27 31.33
C GLU A 490 -15.98 -7.13 32.44
N GLY A 491 -14.72 -7.54 32.30
CA GLY A 491 -14.02 -8.39 33.25
C GLY A 491 -14.41 -9.88 33.19
N GLU A 492 -15.02 -10.31 32.08
CA GLU A 492 -15.50 -11.68 31.85
C GLU A 492 -14.77 -12.35 30.66
N PRO A 493 -13.43 -12.48 30.67
CA PRO A 493 -12.70 -13.10 29.56
C PRO A 493 -13.11 -14.57 29.38
N TYR A 494 -13.27 -15.00 28.13
CA TYR A 494 -13.62 -16.38 27.79
C TYR A 494 -12.37 -17.20 27.44
N GLY A 495 -12.03 -18.16 28.31
CA GLY A 495 -10.93 -19.08 28.09
C GLY A 495 -9.55 -18.48 28.35
N ALA A 496 -8.52 -19.32 28.21
CA ALA A 496 -7.15 -18.97 28.62
C ALA A 496 -6.52 -17.84 27.78
N ILE A 497 -6.84 -17.75 26.49
CA ILE A 497 -6.26 -16.73 25.61
C ILE A 497 -6.86 -15.34 25.92
N GLU A 498 -8.18 -15.23 26.11
CA GLU A 498 -8.77 -13.95 26.52
C GLU A 498 -8.33 -13.55 27.93
N ALA A 499 -8.12 -14.50 28.85
CA ALA A 499 -7.59 -14.22 30.18
C ALA A 499 -6.15 -13.66 30.11
N LEU A 500 -5.30 -14.22 29.23
CA LEU A 500 -3.99 -13.66 28.94
C LEU A 500 -4.09 -12.24 28.38
N LEU A 501 -4.96 -12.00 27.38
CA LEU A 501 -5.14 -10.66 26.81
C LEU A 501 -5.67 -9.65 27.84
N ALA A 502 -6.52 -10.09 28.78
CA ALA A 502 -6.97 -9.27 29.89
C ALA A 502 -5.82 -8.92 30.86
N ALA A 503 -4.94 -9.88 31.16
CA ALA A 503 -3.74 -9.62 31.98
C ALA A 503 -2.76 -8.67 31.28
N VAL A 504 -2.53 -8.84 29.98
CA VAL A 504 -1.74 -7.93 29.13
C VAL A 504 -2.30 -6.51 29.19
N ARG A 505 -3.63 -6.37 29.02
CA ARG A 505 -4.33 -5.08 29.13
C ARG A 505 -4.10 -4.46 30.51
N GLY A 506 -4.35 -5.22 31.58
CA GLY A 506 -4.20 -4.76 32.96
C GLY A 506 -2.79 -4.24 33.26
N PHE A 507 -1.77 -5.04 32.93
CA PHE A 507 -0.37 -4.68 33.13
C PHE A 507 0.05 -3.44 32.32
N THR A 508 -0.38 -3.36 31.06
CA THR A 508 -0.09 -2.20 30.19
C THR A 508 -0.68 -0.92 30.76
N TYR A 509 -1.90 -0.95 31.29
CA TYR A 509 -2.51 0.20 31.97
C TYR A 509 -1.83 0.53 33.30
N ALA A 510 -1.39 -0.47 34.07
CA ALA A 510 -0.73 -0.25 35.36
C ALA A 510 0.62 0.47 35.20
N ARG A 511 1.27 0.30 34.05
CA ARG A 511 2.55 0.94 33.68
C ARG A 511 2.39 2.17 32.77
N ASP A 512 1.17 2.68 32.58
CA ASP A 512 0.96 3.89 31.79
C ASP A 512 1.48 5.13 32.54
N GLU A 513 2.69 5.57 32.17
CA GLU A 513 3.32 6.77 32.72
C GLU A 513 2.75 8.07 32.14
N SER A 514 1.89 7.99 31.11
CA SER A 514 1.35 9.18 30.40
C SER A 514 0.27 9.93 31.18
N GLY A 515 -0.26 9.35 32.26
CA GLY A 515 -1.29 9.97 33.11
C GLY A 515 -2.57 10.35 32.35
N GLY A 516 -2.86 9.67 31.23
CA GLY A 516 -4.02 9.97 30.37
C GLY A 516 -3.87 11.20 29.47
N ALA A 517 -2.72 11.88 29.45
CA ALA A 517 -2.48 13.03 28.58
C ALA A 517 -2.53 12.69 27.07
N ASP A 518 -2.36 11.41 26.73
CA ASP A 518 -2.37 10.86 25.37
C ASP A 518 -3.50 9.82 25.17
N ALA A 519 -4.65 10.02 25.83
CA ALA A 519 -5.81 9.10 25.83
C ALA A 519 -6.36 8.68 24.44
N GLY A 520 -5.92 9.31 23.36
CA GLY A 520 -6.29 8.96 21.98
C GLY A 520 -5.37 7.96 21.27
N TYR A 521 -4.17 7.67 21.80
CA TYR A 521 -3.17 6.78 21.19
C TYR A 521 -3.06 5.44 21.93
N GLY A 522 -2.50 4.42 21.26
CA GLY A 522 -2.22 3.13 21.88
C GLY A 522 -1.27 3.23 23.08
N LEU A 523 -1.38 2.29 24.00
CA LEU A 523 -0.42 2.12 25.09
C LEU A 523 0.54 0.99 24.78
N GLU A 524 1.76 1.12 25.27
CA GLU A 524 2.74 0.04 25.22
C GLU A 524 3.67 0.10 26.42
N THR A 525 4.15 -1.07 26.83
CA THR A 525 5.14 -1.20 27.90
C THR A 525 6.06 -2.39 27.63
N GLU A 526 7.32 -2.27 28.06
CA GLU A 526 8.29 -3.36 27.97
C GLU A 526 7.82 -4.60 28.72
N LEU A 527 8.02 -5.78 28.13
CA LEU A 527 7.83 -7.06 28.82
C LEU A 527 9.02 -7.35 29.73
N ALA A 528 9.20 -6.51 30.74
CA ALA A 528 10.22 -6.65 31.78
C ALA A 528 9.54 -6.79 33.14
N GLU A 529 9.99 -7.71 33.99
CA GLU A 529 9.43 -7.92 35.34
C GLU A 529 7.88 -8.07 35.32
N PRO A 530 7.34 -9.09 34.63
CA PRO A 530 5.89 -9.30 34.55
C PRO A 530 5.29 -9.57 35.94
N ASP A 531 4.06 -9.12 36.16
CA ASP A 531 3.35 -9.37 37.41
C ASP A 531 2.85 -10.83 37.50
N ALA A 532 2.40 -11.22 38.71
CA ALA A 532 1.90 -12.57 38.94
C ALA A 532 0.72 -12.92 38.03
N ALA A 533 -0.18 -11.96 37.78
CA ALA A 533 -1.36 -12.17 36.94
C ALA A 533 -0.98 -12.54 35.49
N LEU A 534 -0.01 -11.83 34.90
CA LEU A 534 0.47 -12.11 33.55
C LEU A 534 1.22 -13.45 33.47
N VAL A 535 2.07 -13.77 34.45
CA VAL A 535 2.79 -15.05 34.51
C VAL A 535 1.83 -16.22 34.67
N GLU A 536 0.85 -16.12 35.58
CA GLU A 536 -0.17 -17.14 35.82
C GLU A 536 -1.07 -17.35 34.59
N ALA A 537 -1.40 -16.30 33.84
CA ALA A 537 -2.19 -16.40 32.63
C ALA A 537 -1.42 -17.01 31.43
N ALA A 538 -0.11 -16.84 31.36
CA ALA A 538 0.73 -17.32 30.26
C ALA A 538 0.75 -18.85 30.12
N GLY A 539 0.80 -19.57 31.23
CA GLY A 539 0.86 -21.04 31.25
C GLY A 539 -0.36 -21.71 30.60
N PRO A 540 -1.59 -21.47 31.10
CA PRO A 540 -2.81 -22.00 30.49
C PRO A 540 -3.00 -21.57 29.04
N ALA A 541 -2.61 -20.34 28.69
CA ALA A 541 -2.64 -19.87 27.31
C ALA A 541 -1.70 -20.66 26.41
N ALA A 542 -0.46 -20.92 26.84
CA ALA A 542 0.49 -21.76 26.11
C ALA A 542 -0.03 -23.19 25.91
N VAL A 543 -0.68 -23.78 26.92
CA VAL A 543 -1.33 -25.10 26.82
C VAL A 543 -2.46 -25.09 25.78
N ALA A 544 -3.28 -24.04 25.75
CA ALA A 544 -4.35 -23.92 24.74
C ALA A 544 -3.79 -23.80 23.31
N LEU A 545 -2.69 -23.06 23.12
CA LEU A 545 -2.01 -22.95 21.82
C LEU A 545 -1.38 -24.29 21.39
N ASP A 546 -0.73 -25.00 22.32
CA ASP A 546 -0.14 -26.32 22.04
C ASP A 546 -1.21 -27.37 21.70
N ALA A 547 -2.36 -27.34 22.39
CA ALA A 547 -3.51 -28.17 22.08
C ALA A 547 -4.06 -27.95 20.66
N LEU A 548 -3.84 -26.76 20.07
CA LEU A 548 -4.18 -26.47 18.68
C LEU A 548 -3.07 -26.88 17.70
N VAL A 549 -1.80 -26.66 18.03
CA VAL A 549 -0.66 -27.01 17.14
C VAL A 549 -0.57 -28.51 16.90
N ARG A 550 -0.73 -29.33 17.93
CA ARG A 550 -0.63 -30.80 17.83
C ARG A 550 -1.53 -31.40 16.75
N PRO A 551 -2.85 -31.16 16.73
CA PRO A 551 -3.72 -31.69 15.68
C PRO A 551 -3.44 -31.08 14.31
N MET A 552 -2.96 -29.83 14.23
CA MET A 552 -2.54 -29.24 12.95
C MET A 552 -1.32 -29.95 12.36
N ILE A 553 -0.28 -30.24 13.15
CA ILE A 553 0.88 -31.01 12.70
C ILE A 553 0.45 -32.43 12.31
N ALA A 554 -0.39 -33.08 13.11
CA ALA A 554 -0.91 -34.41 12.82
C ALA A 554 -1.68 -34.42 11.49
N LEU A 555 -2.54 -33.42 11.26
CA LEU A 555 -3.27 -33.27 10.01
C LEU A 555 -2.33 -33.08 8.81
N GLY A 556 -1.28 -32.26 8.93
CA GLY A 556 -0.29 -32.09 7.87
C GLY A 556 0.33 -33.43 7.44
N ARG A 557 0.77 -34.24 8.41
CA ARG A 557 1.31 -35.59 8.16
C ARG A 557 0.29 -36.55 7.55
N ARG A 558 -0.97 -36.48 7.97
CA ARG A 558 -2.04 -37.31 7.39
C ARG A 558 -2.34 -36.91 5.95
N LEU A 559 -2.36 -35.62 5.65
CA LEU A 559 -2.52 -35.12 4.28
C LEU A 559 -1.37 -35.59 3.37
N GLU A 560 -0.13 -35.58 3.87
CA GLU A 560 1.03 -36.14 3.15
C GLU A 560 0.88 -37.64 2.89
N ALA A 561 0.39 -38.40 3.88
CA ALA A 561 0.13 -39.83 3.71
C ALA A 561 -0.92 -40.11 2.63
N VAL A 562 -2.06 -39.40 2.66
CA VAL A 562 -3.12 -39.52 1.65
C VAL A 562 -2.61 -39.14 0.25
N LEU A 563 -1.73 -38.12 0.17
CA LEU A 563 -1.08 -37.73 -1.08
C LEU A 563 -0.16 -38.82 -1.64
N ALA A 564 0.56 -39.52 -0.76
CA ALA A 564 1.46 -40.61 -1.13
C ALA A 564 0.71 -41.89 -1.54
N GLU A 565 -0.40 -42.19 -0.88
CA GLU A 565 -1.26 -43.34 -1.20
C GLU A 565 -1.96 -43.18 -2.56
N GLY A 566 -2.35 -41.96 -2.92
CA GLY A 566 -2.96 -41.64 -4.21
C GLY A 566 -4.28 -42.40 -4.49
N PRO A 567 -5.31 -42.26 -3.63
CA PRO A 567 -6.61 -42.91 -3.82
C PRO A 567 -7.30 -42.57 -5.15
N ASP A 568 -8.19 -43.45 -5.61
CA ASP A 568 -8.86 -43.34 -6.92
C ASP A 568 -9.63 -42.03 -7.17
N TRP A 569 -10.09 -41.35 -6.11
CA TRP A 569 -10.75 -40.05 -6.22
C TRP A 569 -9.78 -38.87 -6.37
N MET A 570 -8.47 -39.09 -6.18
CA MET A 570 -7.43 -38.07 -6.23
C MET A 570 -7.00 -37.78 -7.66
N ASP A 571 -7.82 -36.97 -8.34
CA ASP A 571 -7.42 -36.34 -9.59
C ASP A 571 -6.35 -35.23 -9.37
N GLY A 572 -5.79 -34.70 -10.46
CA GLY A 572 -4.79 -33.62 -10.40
C GLY A 572 -5.25 -32.40 -9.56
N PRO A 573 -6.47 -31.87 -9.74
CA PRO A 573 -7.03 -30.83 -8.88
C PRO A 573 -7.10 -31.20 -7.39
N ALA A 574 -7.56 -32.41 -7.06
CA ALA A 574 -7.61 -32.89 -5.67
C ALA A 574 -6.22 -33.02 -5.06
N ARG A 575 -5.23 -33.48 -5.83
CA ARG A 575 -3.83 -33.55 -5.44
C ARG A 575 -3.28 -32.16 -5.07
N ALA A 576 -3.40 -31.20 -5.99
CA ALA A 576 -2.94 -29.82 -5.77
C ALA A 576 -3.61 -29.20 -4.53
N ARG A 577 -4.90 -29.51 -4.29
CA ARG A 577 -5.66 -29.05 -3.12
C ARG A 577 -5.04 -29.52 -1.81
N ILE A 578 -4.66 -30.79 -1.75
CA ILE A 578 -4.05 -31.38 -0.56
C ILE A 578 -2.66 -30.79 -0.34
N GLU A 579 -1.85 -30.65 -1.39
CA GLU A 579 -0.53 -29.98 -1.33
C GLU A 579 -0.65 -28.54 -0.80
N GLY A 580 -1.63 -27.78 -1.30
CA GLY A 580 -1.94 -26.44 -0.81
C GLY A 580 -2.41 -26.42 0.66
N ALA A 581 -3.18 -27.44 1.08
CA ALA A 581 -3.63 -27.59 2.45
C ALA A 581 -2.49 -27.93 3.42
N ILE A 582 -1.61 -28.87 3.06
CA ILE A 582 -0.40 -29.23 3.83
C ILE A 582 0.40 -27.98 4.14
N ALA A 583 0.73 -27.21 3.11
CA ALA A 583 1.57 -26.04 3.27
C ALA A 583 0.85 -24.90 4.04
N SER A 584 -0.48 -24.80 3.94
CA SER A 584 -1.30 -23.81 4.66
C SER A 584 -1.44 -24.15 6.15
N VAL A 585 -1.58 -25.44 6.47
CA VAL A 585 -1.63 -25.98 7.84
C VAL A 585 -0.26 -25.84 8.51
N ALA A 586 0.82 -26.22 7.82
CA ALA A 586 2.18 -26.14 8.33
C ALA A 586 2.56 -24.71 8.75
N TRP A 587 2.33 -23.72 7.87
CA TRP A 587 2.62 -22.31 8.18
C TRP A 587 1.85 -21.80 9.40
N ARG A 588 0.57 -22.17 9.55
CA ARG A 588 -0.20 -21.75 10.73
C ARG A 588 0.25 -22.46 11.99
N ALA A 589 0.66 -23.73 11.89
CA ALA A 589 1.24 -24.45 13.01
C ALA A 589 2.56 -23.80 13.47
N GLU A 590 3.39 -23.33 12.54
CA GLU A 590 4.59 -22.53 12.84
C GLU A 590 4.24 -21.21 13.53
N THR A 591 3.25 -20.46 13.03
CA THR A 591 2.79 -19.21 13.67
C THR A 591 2.32 -19.44 15.10
N VAL A 592 1.46 -20.44 15.33
CA VAL A 592 0.98 -20.75 16.68
C VAL A 592 2.11 -21.29 17.57
N GLY A 593 3.06 -22.05 17.00
CA GLY A 593 4.27 -22.47 17.70
C GLY A 593 5.14 -21.28 18.13
N ALA A 594 5.27 -20.26 17.29
CA ALA A 594 5.97 -19.02 17.63
C ALA A 594 5.25 -18.24 18.73
N TRP A 595 3.91 -18.23 18.74
CA TRP A 595 3.13 -17.66 19.85
C TRP A 595 3.36 -18.42 21.15
N ALA A 596 3.34 -19.76 21.12
CA ALA A 596 3.62 -20.57 22.31
C ALA A 596 5.06 -20.36 22.83
N ALA A 597 6.04 -20.25 21.93
CA ALA A 597 7.42 -19.94 22.29
C ALA A 597 7.60 -18.53 22.88
N LEU A 598 6.79 -17.56 22.44
CA LEU A 598 6.73 -16.23 23.05
C LEU A 598 6.19 -16.30 24.48
N LEU A 599 5.10 -17.04 24.71
CA LEU A 599 4.51 -17.22 26.04
C LEU A 599 5.41 -17.95 27.02
N ALA A 600 6.12 -18.99 26.57
CA ALA A 600 7.04 -19.77 27.40
C ALA A 600 8.19 -18.94 28.00
N ARG A 601 8.39 -17.71 27.51
CA ARG A 601 9.43 -16.80 27.96
C ARG A 601 8.93 -15.73 28.92
N ILE A 602 7.62 -15.59 29.10
CA ILE A 602 7.06 -14.67 30.09
C ILE A 602 7.55 -15.12 31.48
N GLY A 603 8.26 -14.21 32.17
CA GLY A 603 8.90 -14.50 33.46
C GLY A 603 10.31 -15.12 33.36
N GLY A 604 10.80 -15.39 32.15
CA GLY A 604 12.17 -15.84 31.89
C GLY A 604 13.13 -14.67 31.58
N PRO A 605 14.43 -14.95 31.38
CA PRO A 605 15.41 -13.93 31.03
C PRO A 605 15.13 -13.32 29.64
N ALA A 606 15.40 -12.01 29.53
CA ALA A 606 15.31 -11.28 28.27
C ALA A 606 16.28 -11.87 27.22
N ASP A 607 15.85 -11.89 25.96
CA ASP A 607 16.73 -12.25 24.85
C ASP A 607 17.45 -11.00 24.35
N PRO A 608 18.80 -10.95 24.32
CA PRO A 608 19.51 -9.78 23.82
C PRO A 608 19.27 -9.51 22.32
N ASP A 609 18.82 -10.51 21.55
CA ASP A 609 18.56 -10.36 20.13
C ASP A 609 17.15 -9.84 19.82
N PHE A 610 16.26 -9.75 20.81
CA PHE A 610 14.86 -9.38 20.63
C PHE A 610 14.41 -8.25 21.56
N VAL A 611 13.32 -7.61 21.17
CA VAL A 611 12.58 -6.64 21.96
C VAL A 611 11.15 -7.14 22.07
N ASP A 612 10.72 -7.35 23.31
CA ASP A 612 9.38 -7.84 23.65
C ASP A 612 8.59 -6.75 24.37
N TRP A 613 7.35 -6.52 23.94
CA TRP A 613 6.49 -5.52 24.57
C TRP A 613 5.03 -5.93 24.52
N LEU A 614 4.26 -5.29 25.38
CA LEU A 614 2.82 -5.43 25.51
C LEU A 614 2.16 -4.19 24.94
N ALA A 615 1.04 -4.35 24.23
CA ALA A 615 0.34 -3.22 23.63
C ALA A 615 -1.19 -3.30 23.78
N VAL A 616 -1.80 -2.13 23.92
CA VAL A 616 -3.25 -1.89 23.80
C VAL A 616 -3.44 -0.88 22.68
N ASP A 617 -3.86 -1.34 21.51
CA ASP A 617 -4.09 -0.50 20.34
C ASP A 617 -5.40 0.27 20.48
N ARG A 618 -5.34 1.59 20.25
CA ARG A 618 -6.50 2.49 20.36
C ARG A 618 -6.65 3.37 19.13
N ILE A 619 -7.89 3.56 18.70
CA ILE A 619 -8.26 4.51 17.65
C ILE A 619 -9.29 5.48 18.24
N GLU A 620 -8.94 6.77 18.28
CA GLU A 620 -9.80 7.82 18.85
C GLU A 620 -10.26 7.48 20.28
N GLY A 621 -9.37 6.86 21.06
CA GLY A 621 -9.59 6.45 22.46
C GLY A 621 -10.31 5.11 22.64
N ARG A 622 -10.82 4.49 21.57
CA ARG A 622 -11.45 3.17 21.63
C ARG A 622 -10.41 2.06 21.42
N GLU A 623 -10.39 1.07 22.31
CA GLU A 623 -9.59 -0.15 22.16
C GLU A 623 -10.02 -0.93 20.91
N VAL A 624 -9.05 -1.31 20.08
CA VAL A 624 -9.26 -2.06 18.83
C VAL A 624 -8.50 -3.37 18.78
N ASP A 625 -7.39 -3.49 19.52
CA ASP A 625 -6.66 -4.76 19.68
C ASP A 625 -5.79 -4.71 20.95
N ILE A 626 -5.40 -5.89 21.43
CA ILE A 626 -4.55 -6.09 22.60
C ILE A 626 -3.60 -7.24 22.25
N GLY A 627 -2.31 -7.12 22.58
CA GLY A 627 -1.37 -8.17 22.22
C GLY A 627 0.01 -8.09 22.86
N ILE A 628 0.75 -9.18 22.64
CA ILE A 628 2.16 -9.35 23.00
C ILE A 628 2.94 -9.35 21.69
N HIS A 629 3.99 -8.56 21.62
CA HIS A 629 4.77 -8.37 20.42
C HIS A 629 6.23 -8.70 20.66
N ARG A 630 6.86 -9.29 19.65
CA ARG A 630 8.29 -9.54 19.58
C ARG A 630 8.83 -9.06 18.25
N ARG A 631 9.95 -8.34 18.31
CA ARG A 631 10.74 -7.93 17.14
C ARG A 631 12.21 -8.21 17.38
N TRP A 632 12.95 -8.41 16.31
CA TRP A 632 14.41 -8.46 16.38
C TRP A 632 14.94 -7.07 16.73
N LEU A 633 15.94 -7.00 17.62
CA LEU A 633 16.71 -5.77 17.82
C LEU A 633 17.37 -5.37 16.49
N ASP A 634 18.01 -6.35 15.85
CA ASP A 634 18.58 -6.27 14.50
C ASP A 634 17.85 -7.24 13.54
N PRO A 635 16.82 -6.77 12.82
CA PRO A 635 16.05 -7.58 11.87
C PRO A 635 16.84 -7.94 10.60
N THR A 636 18.04 -7.38 10.40
CA THR A 636 18.83 -7.67 9.21
C THR A 636 19.61 -8.99 9.32
N ARG A 637 19.74 -9.53 10.54
CA ARG A 637 20.27 -10.90 10.78
C ARG A 637 19.42 -11.99 10.12
N PRO A 638 18.10 -12.12 10.43
CA PRO A 638 17.26 -13.11 9.76
C PRO A 638 17.09 -12.82 8.26
N LEU A 639 17.12 -11.55 7.84
CA LEU A 639 17.16 -11.16 6.43
C LEU A 639 18.39 -11.75 5.72
N ALA A 640 19.58 -11.57 6.31
CA ALA A 640 20.81 -12.08 5.74
C ALA A 640 20.80 -13.60 5.66
N ALA A 641 20.37 -14.27 6.73
CA ALA A 641 20.30 -15.73 6.80
C ALA A 641 19.32 -16.33 5.78
N THR A 642 18.14 -15.71 5.64
CA THR A 642 17.04 -16.29 4.86
C THR A 642 17.10 -15.90 3.38
N VAL A 643 17.54 -14.67 3.07
CA VAL A 643 17.48 -14.09 1.72
C VAL A 643 18.87 -13.93 1.12
N LEU A 644 19.75 -13.20 1.80
CA LEU A 644 21.01 -12.74 1.19
C LEU A 644 21.99 -13.88 0.97
N LYS A 645 22.23 -14.74 1.97
CA LYS A 645 23.13 -15.90 1.84
C LYS A 645 22.68 -16.85 0.73
N GLN A 646 21.38 -17.05 0.59
CA GLN A 646 20.83 -17.93 -0.43
C GLN A 646 20.92 -17.35 -1.85
N ALA A 647 21.07 -16.03 -1.99
CA ALA A 647 21.23 -15.36 -3.26
C ALA A 647 22.60 -15.65 -3.90
N HIS A 648 22.71 -15.39 -5.20
CA HIS A 648 24.00 -15.33 -5.90
C HIS A 648 24.45 -13.88 -6.08
N GLY A 649 23.48 -12.97 -6.19
CA GLY A 649 23.71 -11.58 -6.52
C GLY A 649 22.62 -10.67 -5.97
N VAL A 650 23.00 -9.58 -5.33
CA VAL A 650 22.08 -8.63 -4.71
C VAL A 650 22.55 -7.20 -4.99
N LEU A 651 21.66 -6.37 -5.54
CA LEU A 651 21.85 -4.93 -5.63
C LEU A 651 20.89 -4.25 -4.65
N VAL A 652 21.39 -3.41 -3.75
CA VAL A 652 20.59 -2.55 -2.90
C VAL A 652 20.86 -1.11 -3.31
N THR A 653 19.82 -0.36 -3.65
CA THR A 653 19.98 1.02 -4.12
C THR A 653 18.92 1.97 -3.60
N SER A 654 19.32 3.21 -3.33
CA SER A 654 18.43 4.32 -3.01
C SER A 654 19.14 5.66 -3.25
N ALA A 655 18.39 6.76 -3.22
CA ALA A 655 18.96 8.11 -3.27
C ALA A 655 19.63 8.54 -1.95
N THR A 656 19.30 7.88 -0.82
CA THR A 656 19.75 8.26 0.53
C THR A 656 20.09 7.01 1.35
N LEU A 657 21.00 6.18 0.85
CA LEU A 657 21.33 4.88 1.45
C LEU A 657 22.32 4.99 2.62
N ARG A 658 23.34 5.85 2.53
CA ARG A 658 24.39 6.03 3.55
C ARG A 658 23.91 6.78 4.78
N ALA A 659 22.98 7.73 4.60
CA ALA A 659 22.47 8.59 5.67
C ALA A 659 23.58 9.31 6.50
N GLY A 660 24.70 9.61 5.85
CA GLY A 660 25.91 10.20 6.43
C GLY A 660 27.12 10.06 5.46
N ASP A 661 28.32 10.30 5.98
CA ASP A 661 29.56 10.30 5.19
C ASP A 661 30.19 8.90 5.02
N ASP A 662 29.66 7.85 5.64
CA ASP A 662 30.22 6.49 5.56
C ASP A 662 29.15 5.44 5.21
N TRP A 663 29.60 4.25 4.81
CA TRP A 663 28.79 3.12 4.40
C TRP A 663 28.34 2.23 5.57
N ASP A 664 28.94 2.36 6.77
CA ASP A 664 28.61 1.56 7.96
C ASP A 664 27.12 1.43 8.24
N VAL A 665 26.37 2.53 8.06
CA VAL A 665 24.92 2.59 8.27
C VAL A 665 24.16 1.87 7.17
N ALA A 666 24.59 2.04 5.91
CA ALA A 666 24.04 1.31 4.78
C ALA A 666 24.29 -0.20 4.92
N GLU A 667 25.49 -0.59 5.38
CA GLU A 667 25.84 -1.97 5.64
C GLU A 667 25.03 -2.58 6.78
N ALA A 668 24.78 -1.79 7.85
CA ALA A 668 23.84 -2.13 8.92
C ALA A 668 22.47 -2.44 8.41
N ARG A 669 21.86 -1.47 7.72
CA ARG A 669 20.44 -1.49 7.41
C ARG A 669 20.11 -2.42 6.25
N SER A 670 21.11 -2.77 5.44
CA SER A 670 20.98 -3.75 4.37
C SER A 670 21.20 -5.19 4.82
N GLY A 671 21.85 -5.42 5.97
CA GLY A 671 22.28 -6.73 6.45
C GLY A 671 23.54 -7.28 5.78
N SER A 672 24.21 -6.48 4.94
CA SER A 672 25.45 -6.92 4.27
C SER A 672 26.60 -7.19 5.26
N ARG A 673 26.62 -6.51 6.42
CA ARG A 673 27.57 -6.79 7.52
C ARG A 673 27.51 -8.22 8.07
N HIS A 674 26.43 -8.96 7.80
CA HIS A 674 26.25 -10.35 8.25
C HIS A 674 26.69 -11.37 7.19
N LEU A 675 27.28 -10.91 6.09
CA LEU A 675 27.83 -11.75 5.03
C LEU A 675 29.35 -11.84 5.17
N GLU A 676 29.92 -12.97 4.75
CA GLU A 676 31.37 -13.18 4.80
C GLU A 676 32.11 -12.34 3.76
N ARG A 677 31.48 -12.13 2.60
CA ARG A 677 32.05 -11.32 1.52
C ARG A 677 31.63 -9.86 1.68
N PRO A 678 32.58 -8.90 1.68
CA PRO A 678 32.26 -7.49 1.77
C PRO A 678 31.47 -7.02 0.56
N SER A 679 30.64 -6.00 0.79
CA SER A 679 29.84 -5.42 -0.28
C SER A 679 30.66 -4.45 -1.14
N THR A 680 30.27 -4.30 -2.41
CA THR A 680 30.82 -3.27 -3.28
C THR A 680 30.01 -1.99 -3.12
N HIS A 681 30.70 -0.87 -2.87
CA HIS A 681 30.09 0.43 -2.68
C HIS A 681 30.13 1.27 -3.96
N PHE A 682 29.06 2.01 -4.23
CA PHE A 682 28.99 2.96 -5.33
C PHE A 682 28.19 4.19 -4.94
N GLU A 683 28.70 5.37 -5.29
CA GLU A 683 28.02 6.64 -5.09
C GLU A 683 27.97 7.40 -6.42
N ALA A 684 26.79 7.94 -6.74
CA ALA A 684 26.63 8.96 -7.77
C ALA A 684 25.80 10.13 -7.23
N GLN A 685 26.41 11.31 -7.22
CA GLN A 685 25.74 12.55 -6.83
C GLN A 685 24.62 12.91 -7.81
N SER A 686 23.59 13.59 -7.32
CA SER A 686 22.52 14.11 -8.16
C SER A 686 23.07 15.09 -9.21
N PRO A 687 22.59 15.05 -10.46
CA PRO A 687 22.99 15.99 -11.51
C PRO A 687 22.30 17.36 -11.38
N PHE A 688 21.37 17.52 -10.43
CA PHE A 688 20.56 18.74 -10.30
C PHE A 688 21.31 19.88 -9.64
N ASP A 689 21.08 21.10 -10.12
CA ASP A 689 21.63 22.32 -9.55
C ASP A 689 20.75 22.82 -8.40
N TYR A 690 20.88 22.16 -7.24
CA TYR A 690 20.11 22.52 -6.06
C TYR A 690 20.35 23.96 -5.59
N ALA A 691 21.50 24.56 -5.92
CA ALA A 691 21.81 25.93 -5.52
C ALA A 691 20.88 26.96 -6.18
N SER A 692 20.48 26.73 -7.43
CA SER A 692 19.56 27.61 -8.19
C SER A 692 18.13 27.09 -8.29
N GLN A 693 17.88 25.82 -7.96
CA GLN A 693 16.57 25.17 -8.13
C GLN A 693 15.80 25.03 -6.83
N ALA A 694 16.48 24.93 -5.69
CA ALA A 694 15.84 24.64 -4.42
C ALA A 694 16.28 25.61 -3.32
N GLU A 695 15.40 25.83 -2.35
CA GLU A 695 15.72 26.62 -1.17
C GLU A 695 15.07 26.00 0.07
N VAL A 696 15.80 25.94 1.18
CA VAL A 696 15.29 25.48 2.48
C VAL A 696 15.04 26.67 3.39
N LEU A 697 13.79 26.83 3.83
CA LEU A 697 13.35 27.90 4.73
C LEU A 697 12.95 27.32 6.08
N ILE A 698 13.63 27.73 7.14
CA ILE A 698 13.31 27.34 8.52
C ILE A 698 12.60 28.52 9.17
N VAL A 699 11.29 28.40 9.35
CA VAL A 699 10.45 29.45 9.92
C VAL A 699 10.57 29.44 11.45
N THR A 700 10.96 30.57 12.03
CA THR A 700 11.33 30.66 13.46
C THR A 700 10.28 31.29 14.38
N ASP A 701 9.24 31.92 13.82
CA ASP A 701 8.25 32.73 14.54
C ASP A 701 6.85 32.08 14.63
N VAL A 702 6.67 30.85 14.12
CA VAL A 702 5.45 30.06 14.32
C VAL A 702 5.57 29.25 15.61
N LYS A 703 4.82 29.66 16.65
CA LYS A 703 4.85 29.02 17.97
C LYS A 703 4.37 27.58 17.92
N ARG A 704 5.16 26.64 18.48
CA ARG A 704 4.77 25.23 18.59
C ARG A 704 3.49 25.08 19.41
N GLY A 705 2.56 24.26 18.92
CA GLY A 705 1.27 23.99 19.58
C GLY A 705 0.18 25.01 19.26
N ASP A 706 0.50 26.15 18.66
CA ASP A 706 -0.48 27.12 18.20
C ASP A 706 -1.08 26.68 16.85
N LEU A 707 -2.25 26.04 16.91
CA LEU A 707 -2.94 25.54 15.72
C LEU A 707 -3.42 26.68 14.80
N ALA A 708 -3.76 27.85 15.35
CA ALA A 708 -4.22 28.99 14.56
C ALA A 708 -3.06 29.62 13.77
N ALA A 709 -1.93 29.84 14.43
CA ALA A 709 -0.71 30.33 13.77
C ALA A 709 -0.21 29.34 12.70
N LEU A 710 -0.24 28.03 13.00
CA LEU A 710 0.10 26.99 12.03
C LEU A 710 -0.82 26.99 10.81
N ALA A 711 -2.13 27.07 11.02
CA ALA A 711 -3.09 27.14 9.93
C ALA A 711 -2.88 28.41 9.08
N ASN A 712 -2.64 29.55 9.73
CA ASN A 712 -2.31 30.79 9.03
C ASN A 712 -1.03 30.66 8.18
N ALA A 713 0.01 30.01 8.72
CA ALA A 713 1.26 29.76 7.97
C ALA A 713 1.01 28.92 6.71
N TYR A 714 0.32 27.79 6.84
CA TYR A 714 -0.04 26.95 5.68
C TYR A 714 -0.89 27.72 4.66
N GLY A 715 -1.92 28.42 5.12
CA GLY A 715 -2.79 29.19 4.23
C GLY A 715 -2.02 30.24 3.43
N ARG A 716 -1.17 31.04 4.09
CA ARG A 716 -0.38 32.09 3.42
C ARG A 716 0.65 31.53 2.45
N LEU A 717 1.33 30.44 2.81
CA LEU A 717 2.32 29.79 1.95
C LEU A 717 1.68 29.19 0.69
N ILE A 718 0.52 28.54 0.84
CA ILE A 718 -0.25 27.97 -0.29
C ILE A 718 -0.73 29.09 -1.23
N VAL A 719 -1.26 30.18 -0.67
CA VAL A 719 -1.70 31.33 -1.49
C VAL A 719 -0.53 31.95 -2.25
N ALA A 720 0.59 32.22 -1.57
CA ALA A 720 1.76 32.85 -2.20
C ALA A 720 2.36 31.99 -3.32
N SER A 721 2.38 30.67 -3.14
CA SER A 721 2.82 29.72 -4.17
C SER A 721 1.79 29.48 -5.27
N GLY A 722 0.52 29.87 -5.08
CA GLY A 722 -0.57 29.64 -6.03
C GLY A 722 -1.03 28.18 -6.10
N GLY A 723 -0.84 27.41 -5.01
CA GLY A 723 -1.02 25.95 -4.98
C GLY A 723 0.30 25.18 -5.11
N GLY A 724 0.23 23.91 -5.49
CA GLY A 724 1.40 23.06 -5.70
C GLY A 724 2.18 22.75 -4.42
N THR A 725 1.49 22.75 -3.27
CA THR A 725 2.09 22.51 -1.96
C THR A 725 1.80 21.10 -1.47
N LEU A 726 2.83 20.36 -1.05
CA LEU A 726 2.73 19.14 -0.26
C LEU A 726 2.97 19.45 1.23
N GLY A 727 1.94 19.39 2.05
CA GLY A 727 2.03 19.57 3.50
C GLY A 727 2.13 18.26 4.27
N LEU A 728 3.15 18.12 5.11
CA LEU A 728 3.42 16.90 5.88
C LEU A 728 3.22 17.16 7.38
N PHE A 729 2.38 16.32 7.99
CA PHE A 729 1.97 16.38 9.38
C PHE A 729 2.41 15.13 10.14
N THR A 730 2.84 15.31 11.40
CA THR A 730 3.17 14.18 12.28
C THR A 730 1.95 13.65 13.04
N ALA A 731 0.85 14.42 13.07
CA ALA A 731 -0.39 14.03 13.74
C ALA A 731 -1.65 14.34 12.91
N ILE A 732 -2.51 13.32 12.73
CA ILE A 732 -3.79 13.42 12.01
C ILE A 732 -4.70 14.51 12.62
N ARG A 733 -4.73 14.64 13.95
CA ARG A 733 -5.53 15.67 14.64
C ARG A 733 -5.14 17.09 14.21
N ARG A 734 -3.84 17.36 14.06
CA ARG A 734 -3.33 18.68 13.64
C ARG A 734 -3.65 18.95 12.17
N LEU A 735 -3.48 17.95 11.31
CA LEU A 735 -3.87 18.02 9.90
C LEU A 735 -5.34 18.41 9.76
N ARG A 736 -6.26 17.66 10.43
CA ARG A 736 -7.69 17.96 10.44
C ARG A 736 -7.97 19.38 10.92
N GLY A 737 -7.28 19.81 11.98
CA GLY A 737 -7.39 21.14 12.56
C GLY A 737 -6.94 22.27 11.62
N VAL A 738 -5.86 22.08 10.86
CA VAL A 738 -5.39 23.03 9.84
C VAL A 738 -6.35 23.07 8.67
N HIS A 739 -6.71 21.90 8.11
CA HIS A 739 -7.66 21.80 6.99
C HIS A 739 -8.94 22.61 7.26
N ALA A 740 -9.58 22.38 8.40
CA ALA A 740 -10.83 23.02 8.78
C ALA A 740 -10.75 24.56 8.85
N ARG A 741 -9.55 25.14 8.99
CA ARG A 741 -9.34 26.59 9.09
C ARG A 741 -9.02 27.25 7.75
N ILE A 742 -8.48 26.51 6.78
CA ILE A 742 -7.97 27.09 5.53
C ILE A 742 -8.74 26.67 4.28
N ALA A 743 -9.45 25.53 4.29
CA ALA A 743 -10.08 24.98 3.10
C ALA A 743 -11.07 25.94 2.41
N ASP A 744 -11.99 26.55 3.16
CA ASP A 744 -12.98 27.52 2.63
C ASP A 744 -12.34 28.82 2.13
N ARG A 745 -11.21 29.23 2.72
CA ARG A 745 -10.46 30.39 2.25
C ARG A 745 -9.78 30.08 0.93
N LEU A 746 -9.03 28.98 0.87
CA LEU A 746 -8.28 28.60 -0.33
C LEU A 746 -9.19 28.31 -1.52
N ALA A 747 -10.35 27.70 -1.29
CA ALA A 747 -11.31 27.43 -2.36
C ALA A 747 -11.89 28.71 -2.98
N ARG A 748 -12.12 29.78 -2.19
CA ARG A 748 -12.54 31.09 -2.74
C ARG A 748 -11.46 31.76 -3.59
N GLU A 749 -10.19 31.42 -3.36
CA GLU A 749 -9.05 31.84 -4.19
C GLU A 749 -8.81 30.88 -5.38
N GLY A 750 -9.67 29.88 -5.56
CA GLY A 750 -9.55 28.86 -6.61
C GLY A 750 -8.34 27.94 -6.42
N LEU A 751 -7.95 27.67 -5.16
CA LEU A 751 -6.83 26.80 -4.79
C LEU A 751 -7.36 25.57 -4.05
N PRO A 752 -7.62 24.45 -4.75
CA PRO A 752 -8.16 23.25 -4.11
C PRO A 752 -7.21 22.69 -3.04
N LEU A 753 -7.76 22.36 -1.87
CA LEU A 753 -7.02 21.69 -0.81
C LEU A 753 -7.50 20.24 -0.67
N LEU A 754 -6.60 19.31 -0.95
CA LEU A 754 -6.76 17.87 -0.81
C LEU A 754 -6.18 17.43 0.53
N ALA A 755 -6.88 16.58 1.28
CA ALA A 755 -6.46 16.19 2.62
C ALA A 755 -6.65 14.71 2.94
N GLN A 756 -5.55 14.02 3.19
CA GLN A 756 -5.56 12.65 3.72
C GLN A 756 -6.26 12.63 5.09
N HIS A 757 -7.05 11.59 5.37
CA HIS A 757 -7.83 11.41 6.62
C HIS A 757 -8.97 12.43 6.84
N VAL A 758 -9.19 13.33 5.89
CA VAL A 758 -10.35 14.24 5.83
C VAL A 758 -11.23 13.85 4.65
N ASP A 759 -10.69 13.88 3.44
CA ASP A 759 -11.45 13.56 2.24
C ASP A 759 -11.70 12.05 2.14
N PRO A 760 -12.90 11.61 1.70
CA PRO A 760 -13.24 10.20 1.48
C PRO A 760 -12.64 9.74 0.15
N VAL A 761 -11.32 9.83 0.04
CA VAL A 761 -10.54 9.43 -1.14
C VAL A 761 -9.30 8.70 -0.65
N ASP A 762 -8.88 7.65 -1.35
CA ASP A 762 -7.66 6.94 -0.98
C ASP A 762 -6.41 7.78 -1.32
N PRO A 763 -5.28 7.56 -0.62
CA PRO A 763 -4.07 8.34 -0.83
C PRO A 763 -3.55 8.31 -2.27
N GLY A 764 -3.67 7.18 -2.99
CA GLY A 764 -3.19 7.07 -4.37
C GLY A 764 -4.00 7.97 -5.30
N THR A 765 -5.33 7.94 -5.17
CA THR A 765 -6.20 8.84 -5.93
C THR A 765 -5.97 10.31 -5.58
N LEU A 766 -5.73 10.66 -4.31
CA LEU A 766 -5.38 12.03 -3.93
C LEU A 766 -4.10 12.53 -4.62
N VAL A 767 -3.09 11.66 -4.74
CA VAL A 767 -1.85 11.97 -5.48
C VAL A 767 -2.10 12.10 -6.98
N ASP A 768 -2.96 11.26 -7.56
CA ASP A 768 -3.31 11.37 -8.98
C ASP A 768 -4.08 12.68 -9.27
N ILE A 769 -4.97 13.12 -8.38
CA ILE A 769 -5.65 14.44 -8.47
C ILE A 769 -4.62 15.58 -8.34
N PHE A 770 -3.75 15.52 -7.32
CA PHE A 770 -2.73 16.53 -7.09
C PHE A 770 -1.74 16.66 -8.25
N ARG A 771 -1.40 15.54 -8.92
CA ARG A 771 -0.54 15.55 -10.11
C ARG A 771 -1.20 16.29 -11.28
N ASP A 772 -2.52 16.11 -11.46
CA ASP A 772 -3.26 16.60 -12.63
C ASP A 772 -3.68 18.09 -12.51
N ASP A 773 -3.64 18.67 -11.31
CA ASP A 773 -4.01 20.06 -11.03
C ASP A 773 -2.87 20.85 -10.35
N PRO A 774 -2.18 21.74 -11.09
CA PRO A 774 -1.10 22.56 -10.53
C PRO A 774 -1.54 23.61 -9.50
N ARG A 775 -2.84 23.89 -9.39
CA ARG A 775 -3.41 24.80 -8.39
C ARG A 775 -3.79 24.08 -7.10
N ALA A 776 -3.91 22.76 -7.15
CA ALA A 776 -4.22 21.96 -5.97
C ALA A 776 -3.03 21.93 -5.01
N SER A 777 -3.32 21.79 -3.72
CA SER A 777 -2.35 21.47 -2.67
C SER A 777 -2.81 20.22 -1.93
N LEU A 778 -1.86 19.38 -1.51
CA LEU A 778 -2.12 18.12 -0.81
C LEU A 778 -1.51 18.14 0.58
N ILE A 779 -2.33 17.91 1.61
CA ILE A 779 -1.86 17.73 2.99
C ILE A 779 -2.08 16.30 3.46
N GLY A 780 -1.08 15.73 4.13
CA GLY A 780 -1.11 14.36 4.61
C GLY A 780 -0.15 14.08 5.74
N THR A 781 -0.12 12.82 6.16
CA THR A 781 0.82 12.32 7.17
C THR A 781 2.14 11.88 6.53
N ASP A 782 3.10 11.45 7.35
CA ASP A 782 4.38 10.88 6.90
C ASP A 782 4.25 9.79 5.83
N ALA A 783 3.12 9.06 5.77
CA ALA A 783 2.87 8.06 4.74
C ALA A 783 2.86 8.62 3.31
N LEU A 784 2.51 9.90 3.11
CA LEU A 784 2.59 10.55 1.79
C LEU A 784 4.03 10.89 1.39
N ARG A 785 4.94 11.08 2.35
CA ARG A 785 6.34 11.45 2.07
C ARG A 785 7.00 10.45 1.11
N ASP A 786 6.76 9.16 1.32
CA ASP A 786 7.47 8.10 0.59
C ASP A 786 6.73 7.71 -0.71
N GLY A 787 5.42 7.95 -0.79
CA GLY A 787 4.53 7.50 -1.86
C GLY A 787 4.18 8.53 -2.95
N VAL A 788 4.59 9.80 -2.79
CA VAL A 788 4.31 10.87 -3.77
C VAL A 788 5.42 10.96 -4.82
N ASP A 789 5.03 10.91 -6.09
CA ASP A 789 5.89 11.21 -7.25
C ASP A 789 5.11 12.16 -8.18
N VAL A 790 5.29 13.46 -7.95
CA VAL A 790 4.62 14.53 -8.69
C VAL A 790 5.73 15.45 -9.21
N PRO A 791 6.17 15.28 -10.47
CA PRO A 791 7.18 16.14 -11.05
C PRO A 791 6.57 17.44 -11.59
N GLY A 792 7.40 18.46 -11.78
CA GLY A 792 7.01 19.70 -12.44
C GLY A 792 6.19 20.64 -11.57
N HIS A 793 5.48 21.54 -12.25
CA HIS A 793 4.80 22.67 -11.61
C HIS A 793 3.75 22.27 -10.55
N SER A 794 3.19 21.06 -10.63
CA SER A 794 2.20 20.58 -9.65
C SER A 794 2.78 20.34 -8.25
N LEU A 795 4.10 20.21 -8.08
CA LEU A 795 4.75 20.18 -6.78
C LEU A 795 5.97 21.11 -6.75
N ARG A 796 5.78 22.30 -6.16
CA ARG A 796 6.81 23.34 -6.06
C ARG A 796 7.10 23.78 -4.63
N GLN A 797 6.32 23.30 -3.67
CA GLN A 797 6.54 23.59 -2.26
C GLN A 797 6.29 22.35 -1.40
N VAL A 798 7.23 22.02 -0.53
CA VAL A 798 7.03 21.02 0.54
C VAL A 798 7.05 21.74 1.87
N VAL A 799 6.01 21.57 2.68
CA VAL A 799 5.90 22.21 4.00
C VAL A 799 5.81 21.14 5.09
N MET A 800 6.67 21.22 6.09
CA MET A 800 6.63 20.35 7.27
C MET A 800 6.28 21.15 8.52
N GLU A 801 5.29 20.69 9.29
CA GLU A 801 4.84 21.40 10.50
C GLU A 801 5.81 21.34 11.68
N ALA A 802 6.79 20.42 11.63
CA ALA A 802 7.74 20.15 12.69
C ALA A 802 8.88 19.26 12.17
N VAL A 803 9.98 19.23 12.92
CA VAL A 803 11.05 18.23 12.73
C VAL A 803 10.47 16.82 12.97
N PRO A 804 10.66 15.85 12.06
CA PRO A 804 10.00 14.55 12.10
C PRO A 804 10.69 13.56 13.06
N TRP A 805 10.76 13.90 14.34
CA TRP A 805 11.33 13.03 15.38
C TRP A 805 10.61 11.67 15.43
N PRO A 806 11.33 10.55 15.67
CA PRO A 806 10.72 9.26 15.91
C PRO A 806 9.81 9.31 17.15
N LYS A 807 8.73 8.54 17.14
CA LYS A 807 7.90 8.37 18.33
C LYS A 807 8.70 7.56 19.36
N PRO A 808 8.63 7.91 20.66
CA PRO A 808 9.36 7.21 21.71
C PRO A 808 8.68 5.88 22.07
N THR A 809 8.59 4.97 21.10
CA THR A 809 8.05 3.63 21.33
C THR A 809 9.06 2.74 22.06
N VAL A 810 8.62 1.68 22.73
CA VAL A 810 9.45 0.64 23.35
C VAL A 810 10.53 0.13 22.39
N LEU A 811 10.11 -0.27 21.18
CA LEU A 811 11.04 -0.76 20.15
C LEU A 811 12.06 0.32 19.73
N HIS A 812 11.62 1.56 19.62
CA HIS A 812 12.49 2.69 19.32
C HIS A 812 13.49 2.94 20.45
N ALA A 813 13.05 2.92 21.72
CA ALA A 813 13.90 3.11 22.88
C ALA A 813 15.01 2.04 22.94
N ALA A 814 14.65 0.77 22.76
CA ALA A 814 15.60 -0.35 22.73
C ALA A 814 16.66 -0.18 21.61
N ARG A 815 16.23 0.13 20.39
CA ARG A 815 17.15 0.37 19.26
C ARG A 815 18.00 1.61 19.43
N ARG A 816 17.42 2.68 19.99
CA ARG A 816 18.16 3.90 20.32
C ARG A 816 19.28 3.61 21.30
N ILE A 817 19.04 2.80 22.33
CA ILE A 817 20.09 2.39 23.28
C ILE A 817 21.18 1.57 22.56
N ALA A 818 20.79 0.59 21.75
CA ALA A 818 21.71 -0.29 21.04
C ALA A 818 22.56 0.41 19.95
N GLU A 819 22.02 1.44 19.28
CA GLU A 819 22.62 2.05 18.09
C GLU A 819 23.23 3.46 18.31
N GLY A 820 23.66 3.75 19.54
CA GLY A 820 24.42 4.98 19.85
C GLY A 820 23.58 6.18 20.28
N GLY A 821 22.41 5.94 20.88
CA GLY A 821 21.60 6.94 21.56
C GLY A 821 21.13 8.04 20.63
N LYS A 822 21.46 9.30 20.97
CA LYS A 822 21.06 10.48 20.19
C LYS A 822 21.51 10.44 18.73
N ALA A 823 22.63 9.78 18.43
CA ALA A 823 23.12 9.66 17.06
C ALA A 823 22.14 8.84 16.18
N PHE A 824 21.46 7.85 16.75
CA PHE A 824 20.43 7.08 16.07
C PHE A 824 19.24 7.96 15.67
N ASP A 825 18.70 8.74 16.62
CA ASP A 825 17.59 9.66 16.35
C ASP A 825 17.94 10.66 15.24
N ASP A 826 19.16 11.19 15.29
CA ASP A 826 19.65 12.15 14.30
C ASP A 826 19.75 11.54 12.90
N ARG A 827 20.21 10.29 12.78
CA ARG A 827 20.22 9.56 11.49
C ARG A 827 18.80 9.36 10.96
N VAL A 828 17.87 8.91 11.81
CA VAL A 828 16.47 8.71 11.43
C VAL A 828 15.85 10.01 10.95
N VAL A 829 16.06 11.13 11.66
CA VAL A 829 15.52 12.43 11.28
C VAL A 829 16.16 12.95 9.97
N ARG A 830 17.48 12.83 9.80
CA ARG A 830 18.13 13.23 8.54
C ARG A 830 17.57 12.46 7.35
N ALA A 831 17.40 11.14 7.47
CA ALA A 831 16.81 10.33 6.41
C ALA A 831 15.38 10.79 6.06
N ARG A 832 14.54 11.05 7.07
CA ARG A 832 13.16 11.54 6.85
C ARG A 832 13.12 12.92 6.19
N LEU A 833 14.01 13.83 6.57
CA LEU A 833 14.13 15.15 5.93
C LEU A 833 14.60 15.03 4.49
N ALA A 834 15.64 14.24 4.22
CA ALA A 834 16.15 13.99 2.88
C ALA A 834 15.10 13.37 1.95
N GLN A 835 14.32 12.40 2.47
CA GLN A 835 13.20 11.79 1.74
C GLN A 835 12.10 12.80 1.38
N GLY A 836 11.77 13.71 2.31
CA GLY A 836 10.80 14.77 2.06
C GLY A 836 11.32 15.78 1.04
N PHE A 837 12.58 16.21 1.18
CA PHE A 837 13.24 17.11 0.24
C PHE A 837 13.34 16.51 -1.17
N GLY A 838 13.66 15.22 -1.27
CA GLY A 838 13.75 14.50 -2.53
C GLY A 838 12.43 14.39 -3.30
N ARG A 839 11.30 14.88 -2.78
CA ARG A 839 10.04 15.02 -3.52
C ARG A 839 9.99 16.32 -4.35
N LEU A 840 10.76 17.33 -3.94
CA LEU A 840 10.69 18.68 -4.49
C LEU A 840 11.30 18.78 -5.90
N ILE A 841 12.47 18.17 -6.13
CA ILE A 841 13.21 18.26 -7.39
C ILE A 841 13.34 16.86 -8.00
N ARG A 842 12.67 16.65 -9.14
CA ARG A 842 12.58 15.36 -9.86
C ARG A 842 13.04 15.47 -11.32
N ARG A 843 12.97 16.65 -11.91
CA ARG A 843 13.39 17.00 -13.28
C ARG A 843 14.35 18.17 -13.28
N ALA A 844 15.07 18.34 -14.38
CA ALA A 844 16.08 19.39 -14.54
C ALA A 844 15.48 20.81 -14.62
N ASP A 845 14.18 20.93 -14.86
CA ASP A 845 13.43 22.19 -14.88
C ASP A 845 12.63 22.43 -13.60
N ASP A 846 12.62 21.47 -12.67
CA ASP A 846 11.91 21.64 -11.40
C ASP A 846 12.57 22.73 -10.55
N ARG A 847 11.73 23.50 -9.87
CA ARG A 847 12.13 24.52 -8.92
C ARG A 847 11.18 24.51 -7.74
N GLY A 848 11.68 24.77 -6.54
CA GLY A 848 10.78 24.80 -5.39
C GLY A 848 11.41 25.17 -4.05
N GLN A 849 10.55 25.19 -3.03
CA GLN A 849 10.95 25.48 -1.64
C GLN A 849 10.59 24.35 -0.69
N PHE A 850 11.51 24.08 0.23
CA PHE A 850 11.28 23.21 1.38
C PHE A 850 11.14 24.07 2.64
N VAL A 851 9.94 24.15 3.20
CA VAL A 851 9.63 25.00 4.35
C VAL A 851 9.44 24.14 5.60
N LEU A 852 10.22 24.41 6.64
CA LEU A 852 10.11 23.76 7.94
C LEU A 852 9.60 24.77 8.97
N LEU A 853 8.37 24.58 9.45
CA LEU A 853 7.72 25.44 10.45
C LEU A 853 8.17 25.08 11.87
N SER A 854 9.48 25.14 12.12
CA SER A 854 10.05 24.74 13.42
C SER A 854 11.33 25.48 13.76
N ALA A 855 11.22 26.44 14.70
CA ALA A 855 12.38 27.12 15.29
C ALA A 855 13.38 26.14 15.95
N ALA A 856 12.88 24.98 16.40
CA ALA A 856 13.64 23.94 17.09
C ALA A 856 14.53 23.09 16.18
N MET A 857 14.60 23.38 14.87
CA MET A 857 15.47 22.65 13.94
C MET A 857 16.95 22.81 14.33
N PRO A 858 17.67 21.74 14.69
CA PRO A 858 19.08 21.81 15.06
C PRO A 858 19.99 21.95 13.82
N SER A 859 21.04 22.78 13.90
CA SER A 859 21.98 22.99 12.78
C SER A 859 22.70 21.72 12.34
N ARG A 860 22.95 20.79 13.26
CA ARG A 860 23.53 19.46 12.97
C ARG A 860 22.68 18.56 12.06
N LEU A 861 21.39 18.86 11.87
CA LEU A 861 20.51 18.11 10.96
C LEU A 861 20.45 18.71 9.55
N LEU A 862 21.10 19.86 9.31
CA LEU A 862 21.08 20.52 8.01
C LEU A 862 21.82 19.74 6.91
N SER A 863 22.71 18.83 7.30
CA SER A 863 23.34 17.87 6.36
C SER A 863 22.36 16.85 5.76
N ALA A 864 21.07 16.89 6.14
CA ALA A 864 20.03 16.13 5.45
C ALA A 864 19.74 16.65 4.03
N PHE A 865 20.09 17.90 3.73
CA PHE A 865 19.83 18.52 2.44
C PHE A 865 21.06 18.41 1.53
N PRO A 866 20.89 18.30 0.20
CA PRO A 866 22.00 18.22 -0.73
C PRO A 866 22.97 19.40 -0.58
N ALA A 867 24.26 19.13 -0.78
CA ALA A 867 25.29 20.15 -0.75
C ALA A 867 24.97 21.30 -1.74
N GLY A 868 25.24 22.54 -1.33
CA GLY A 868 24.96 23.74 -2.14
C GLY A 868 23.52 24.26 -2.04
N THR A 869 22.58 23.51 -1.45
CA THR A 869 21.21 24.01 -1.23
C THR A 869 21.24 25.19 -0.25
N PRO A 870 20.71 26.39 -0.60
CA PRO A 870 20.61 27.51 0.32
C PRO A 870 19.67 27.19 1.48
N ILE A 871 20.12 27.46 2.71
CA ILE A 871 19.34 27.24 3.93
C ILE A 871 19.26 28.55 4.71
N ARG A 872 18.06 29.07 4.92
CA ARG A 872 17.84 30.31 5.69
C ARG A 872 16.88 30.09 6.84
N ARG A 873 17.20 30.70 7.99
CA ARG A 873 16.26 30.86 9.11
C ARG A 873 15.56 32.20 8.94
N VAL A 874 14.24 32.18 8.85
CA VAL A 874 13.43 33.33 8.43
C VAL A 874 12.17 33.44 9.27
N THR A 875 11.55 34.61 9.24
CA THR A 875 10.17 34.82 9.69
C THR A 875 9.17 34.21 8.69
N LEU A 876 7.92 34.05 9.11
CA LEU A 876 6.85 33.59 8.22
C LEU A 876 6.63 34.57 7.07
N ASP A 877 6.75 35.88 7.32
CA ASP A 877 6.56 36.92 6.30
C ASP A 877 7.60 36.80 5.17
N GLU A 878 8.88 36.67 5.53
CA GLU A 878 9.96 36.45 4.57
C GLU A 878 9.81 35.13 3.80
N ALA A 879 9.31 34.08 4.45
CA ALA A 879 9.04 32.81 3.78
C ALA A 879 7.87 32.91 2.78
N VAL A 880 6.83 33.67 3.11
CA VAL A 880 5.70 33.95 2.23
C VAL A 880 6.14 34.81 1.04
N GLU A 881 6.96 35.84 1.26
CA GLU A 881 7.55 36.64 0.19
C GLU A 881 8.38 35.76 -0.75
N ALA A 882 9.24 34.90 -0.19
CA ALA A 882 10.00 33.94 -0.99
C ALA A 882 9.08 33.02 -1.82
N ALA A 883 7.97 32.55 -1.24
CA ALA A 883 7.02 31.67 -1.93
C ALA A 883 6.30 32.33 -3.11
N THR A 884 6.18 33.66 -3.17
CA THR A 884 5.61 34.36 -4.34
C THR A 884 6.43 34.18 -5.61
N ARG A 885 7.75 33.92 -5.49
CA ARG A 885 8.59 33.58 -6.64
C ARG A 885 8.22 32.25 -7.28
N LEU A 886 7.48 31.38 -6.59
CA LEU A 886 7.03 30.08 -7.10
C LEU A 886 5.79 30.18 -7.99
N SER A 887 4.99 31.24 -7.85
CA SER A 887 3.81 31.48 -8.69
C SER A 887 4.12 32.22 -9.99
N SER A 888 5.38 32.66 -10.18
CA SER A 888 5.92 33.25 -11.41
C SER A 888 7.08 32.41 -11.92
N ASN A 889 7.40 32.42 -13.22
CA ASN A 889 8.56 31.69 -13.78
C ASN A 889 9.93 32.32 -13.39
N ALA A 890 10.01 33.06 -12.29
CA ALA A 890 11.21 33.76 -11.84
C ALA A 890 12.29 32.78 -11.33
N ALA A 891 13.56 33.20 -11.37
CA ALA A 891 14.67 32.45 -10.79
C ALA A 891 14.62 32.47 -9.24
N ILE A 892 14.95 31.35 -8.60
CA ILE A 892 15.02 31.22 -7.14
C ILE A 892 16.50 31.28 -6.75
N GLY A 893 16.98 32.45 -6.36
CA GLY A 893 18.36 32.68 -5.92
C GLY A 893 18.65 34.17 -5.85
N HIS A 894 19.46 34.59 -4.87
CA HIS A 894 19.95 35.97 -4.84
C HIS A 894 21.15 36.10 -5.77
N GLU A 895 21.09 37.01 -6.75
CA GLU A 895 22.30 37.59 -7.32
C GLU A 895 23.02 38.34 -6.19
N GLU A 896 24.29 38.01 -5.95
CA GLU A 896 25.13 38.78 -5.04
C GLU A 896 25.15 40.23 -5.50
N ILE A 897 24.65 41.12 -4.64
CA ILE A 897 24.88 42.56 -4.79
C ILE A 897 26.39 42.76 -4.62
N LYS A 898 27.10 42.90 -5.75
CA LYS A 898 28.44 43.49 -5.76
C LYS A 898 28.32 44.87 -5.16
N VAL A 899 28.74 45.00 -3.91
CA VAL A 899 29.07 46.29 -3.32
C VAL A 899 30.43 46.65 -3.88
N ASP A 900 30.45 47.58 -4.83
CA ASP A 900 31.68 48.20 -5.30
C ASP A 900 32.42 48.84 -4.11
N GLY A 901 33.66 48.39 -3.92
CA GLY A 901 34.71 49.01 -3.15
C GLY A 901 36.02 48.85 -3.90
#